data_AF-A0A821M0Q0-F1
#
_entry.id   AF-A0A821M0Q0-F1
#
_cell.length_a   1.000
_cell.length_b   1.000
_cell.length_c   1.000
_cell.angle_alpha   90.00
_cell.angle_beta   90.00
_cell.angle_gamma   90.00
#
_symmetry.space_group_name_H-M   'P 1'
#
loop_
_entity.id
_entity.type
_entity.pdbx_description
1 polymer ?
#
loop_
_entity_poly.entity_id
_entity_poly.type
_entity_poly.pdbx_seq_one_letter_code
_entity_poly.pdbx_strand_id
1 'polypeptide(L)'
;MDTRAEKLSKARRKLKDHQEKKTHKEHNDTVQYSEKNEPTHMVQNIPSTAIYPLEFTIEPTSASDENKSIVSESFQTNTIKIDSNLHNEKVNEYFIYNQNSLENEVRALQQKLSAYETMYADEKANHHISKQNISTLEWEIKNCKDNLLILNQDSNKKDEVILELTTYNQTLRTENNNLLEQLELTKSIISSKESDNAHLLNQVNLYLNQLEVTQLQLQQLSSDATVNVNSNSNKEELEQLHQKIDTLNKKITSLQQEKDNIVSHYQHYLTDLKEQLNTSKLKNEQLSKEVEMLSDRESGLIEQIGDMEIRMQKFNKKDYEMETQVDTSELQKQLLLLQKDLEVNKKQYKELFDQYQASVIKIEELQENKLRDNQETISVAKLTADMTSDKIAAQRATEQNLKLKTDIKDLEEVVIKMTKDKLELTEILTHEKSLSKELMLKLADIEEKGKSMQNNLKAKDEEMIRLQSEWRELAKKYNDSLQKQSVASVGAESPVESNNHTQHVNESSPIEDNNNGFSSPTESLKSVNVNPHIDTLCEVSNRIPKEDAMCKLQERFMCIMDEVANLSDEKHRLEHIILQLQNETDTICEYVALYQQQRSLLKKRDEDRIHQLEIFEKECNELRDLLGELRELLFRLAEDKEISGYLKTESRLNDMARIRELLEDLQNSSLLNKKFKTMDLSNFYPCSCCSGKLIEV
;
A
#
# COMPACT_ATOMS: atom_id res chain seq x y z
N MET A 1 -23.12 -12.48 13.05
CA MET A 1 -21.87 -12.56 12.28
C MET A 1 -22.10 -12.36 10.78
N ASP A 2 -23.14 -12.99 10.19
CA ASP A 2 -23.41 -12.91 8.74
C ASP A 2 -23.72 -11.52 8.21
N THR A 3 -24.39 -10.67 8.97
CA THR A 3 -24.72 -9.30 8.54
C THR A 3 -23.49 -8.40 8.39
N ARG A 4 -22.42 -8.65 9.16
CA ARG A 4 -21.14 -7.94 9.06
C ARG A 4 -20.34 -8.44 7.86
N ALA A 5 -20.37 -9.75 7.60
CA ALA A 5 -19.75 -10.34 6.42
C ALA A 5 -20.44 -9.88 5.12
N GLU A 6 -21.77 -9.75 5.13
CA GLU A 6 -22.53 -9.26 3.97
C GLU A 6 -22.32 -7.76 3.70
N LYS A 7 -22.18 -6.94 4.76
CA LYS A 7 -21.78 -5.53 4.61
C LYS A 7 -20.35 -5.41 4.06
N LEU A 8 -19.43 -6.25 4.53
CA LEU A 8 -18.05 -6.27 4.04
C LEU A 8 -17.95 -6.73 2.58
N SER A 9 -18.77 -7.72 2.17
CA SER A 9 -18.81 -8.20 0.79
C SER A 9 -19.44 -7.17 -0.15
N LYS A 10 -20.51 -6.46 0.28
CA LYS A 10 -21.09 -5.33 -0.47
C LYS A 10 -20.11 -4.16 -0.57
N ALA A 11 -19.35 -3.85 0.47
CA ALA A 11 -18.32 -2.81 0.44
C ALA A 11 -17.18 -3.18 -0.53
N ARG A 12 -16.70 -4.44 -0.49
CA ARG A 12 -15.68 -4.94 -1.43
C ARG A 12 -16.16 -4.95 -2.88
N ARG A 13 -17.43 -5.31 -3.13
CA ARG A 13 -18.02 -5.26 -4.48
C ARG A 13 -18.12 -3.81 -4.98
N LYS A 14 -18.58 -2.86 -4.15
CA LYS A 14 -18.61 -1.43 -4.52
C LYS A 14 -17.22 -0.86 -4.80
N LEU A 15 -16.20 -1.29 -4.05
CA LEU A 15 -14.82 -0.84 -4.23
C LEU A 15 -14.22 -1.43 -5.52
N LYS A 16 -14.56 -2.68 -5.84
CA LYS A 16 -14.20 -3.32 -7.12
C LYS A 16 -14.90 -2.64 -8.31
N ASP A 17 -16.20 -2.38 -8.21
CA ASP A 17 -16.95 -1.66 -9.26
C ASP A 17 -16.43 -0.23 -9.45
N HIS A 18 -15.98 0.44 -8.38
CA HIS A 18 -15.37 1.76 -8.46
C HIS A 18 -13.96 1.72 -9.06
N GLN A 19 -13.18 0.67 -8.80
CA GLN A 19 -11.88 0.46 -9.44
C GLN A 19 -12.04 0.11 -10.93
N GLU A 20 -13.00 -0.76 -11.28
CA GLU A 20 -13.33 -1.11 -12.67
C GLU A 20 -13.87 0.11 -13.45
N LYS A 21 -14.66 0.97 -12.82
CA LYS A 21 -15.08 2.25 -13.42
C LYS A 21 -13.93 3.25 -13.56
N LYS A 22 -12.93 3.24 -12.67
CA LYS A 22 -11.75 4.11 -12.75
C LYS A 22 -10.80 3.64 -13.86
N THR A 23 -10.60 2.34 -14.00
CA THR A 23 -9.84 1.75 -15.12
C THR A 23 -10.53 1.94 -16.46
N HIS A 24 -11.87 1.89 -16.52
CA HIS A 24 -12.62 2.22 -17.74
C HIS A 24 -12.63 3.71 -18.09
N LYS A 25 -12.46 4.60 -17.11
CA LYS A 25 -12.33 6.05 -17.37
C LYS A 25 -10.92 6.41 -17.86
N GLU A 26 -9.88 5.78 -17.32
CA GLU A 26 -8.49 5.95 -17.79
C GLU A 26 -8.25 5.34 -19.19
N HIS A 27 -9.01 4.30 -19.59
CA HIS A 27 -8.91 3.74 -20.95
C HIS A 27 -9.71 4.49 -22.02
N ASN A 28 -10.77 5.21 -21.65
CA ASN A 28 -11.55 6.01 -22.61
C ASN A 28 -10.97 7.39 -22.88
N ASP A 29 -10.16 7.95 -21.96
CA ASP A 29 -9.48 9.24 -22.17
C ASP A 29 -8.16 9.12 -22.95
N THR A 30 -7.76 7.90 -23.36
CA THR A 30 -6.47 7.65 -24.06
C THR A 30 -6.63 7.27 -25.56
N VAL A 31 -7.85 7.21 -26.13
CA VAL A 31 -8.06 6.73 -27.52
C VAL A 31 -8.83 7.69 -28.44
N GLN A 32 -8.99 8.96 -28.07
CA GLN A 32 -9.44 9.97 -29.04
C GLN A 32 -8.61 11.24 -28.89
N TYR A 33 -7.52 11.31 -29.67
CA TYR A 33 -7.02 12.47 -30.42
C TYR A 33 -5.56 12.22 -30.80
N SER A 34 -5.36 11.35 -31.80
CA SER A 34 -4.12 11.32 -32.59
C SER A 34 -4.51 11.29 -34.06
N GLU A 35 -4.53 12.47 -34.68
CA GLU A 35 -4.17 12.78 -36.08
C GLU A 35 -4.96 14.00 -36.58
N LYS A 36 -4.35 15.19 -36.47
CA LYS A 36 -3.87 15.97 -37.62
C LYS A 36 -3.42 17.37 -37.20
N ASN A 37 -2.34 17.78 -37.86
CA ASN A 37 -1.75 19.12 -37.97
C ASN A 37 -0.67 19.50 -36.94
N GLU A 38 0.56 19.23 -37.37
CA GLU A 38 1.76 19.98 -37.01
C GLU A 38 1.56 21.50 -37.26
N PRO A 39 1.99 22.36 -36.32
CA PRO A 39 2.44 23.70 -36.64
C PRO A 39 3.97 23.74 -36.55
N THR A 40 4.58 24.05 -37.68
CA THR A 40 5.97 24.46 -37.80
C THR A 40 6.17 25.78 -37.04
N HIS A 41 6.86 25.76 -35.90
CA HIS A 41 7.37 26.98 -35.27
C HIS A 41 8.89 27.01 -35.31
N MET A 42 9.38 27.84 -36.22
CA MET A 42 10.72 28.42 -36.22
C MET A 42 10.85 29.31 -34.98
N VAL A 43 11.84 29.03 -34.13
CA VAL A 43 12.36 29.97 -33.14
C VAL A 43 13.51 30.71 -33.82
N GLN A 44 13.30 31.99 -34.13
CA GLN A 44 14.37 32.93 -34.43
C GLN A 44 14.69 33.71 -33.16
N ASN A 45 15.99 33.76 -32.88
CA ASN A 45 16.61 34.52 -31.81
C ASN A 45 16.20 35.99 -31.82
N ILE A 46 15.95 36.51 -30.62
CA ILE A 46 15.91 37.94 -30.30
C ILE A 46 17.29 38.30 -29.74
N PRO A 47 18.02 39.27 -30.29
CA PRO A 47 18.94 40.06 -29.50
C PRO A 47 18.27 41.35 -29.05
N SER A 48 18.39 41.61 -27.75
CA SER A 48 18.03 42.85 -27.06
C SER A 48 18.54 44.10 -27.77
N THR A 49 17.69 45.11 -27.92
CA THR A 49 18.14 46.50 -28.16
C THR A 49 17.47 47.43 -27.15
N ALA A 50 18.30 48.34 -26.63
CA ALA A 50 18.10 49.16 -25.47
C ALA A 50 16.90 50.11 -25.53
N ILE A 51 16.34 50.31 -24.35
CA ILE A 51 15.36 51.32 -23.97
C ILE A 51 16.01 52.72 -24.08
N TYR A 52 15.39 53.62 -24.85
CA TYR A 52 15.34 55.05 -24.51
C TYR A 52 13.97 55.64 -24.94
N PRO A 53 13.41 56.59 -24.19
CA PRO A 53 11.99 56.94 -24.25
C PRO A 53 11.69 58.05 -25.25
N LEU A 54 10.61 57.90 -26.02
CA LEU A 54 10.01 58.98 -26.80
C LEU A 54 9.09 59.80 -25.89
N GLU A 55 9.53 61.01 -25.57
CA GLU A 55 8.73 62.06 -24.98
C GLU A 55 8.05 62.85 -26.11
N PHE A 56 6.73 63.00 -26.00
CA PHE A 56 5.90 63.76 -26.91
C PHE A 56 5.88 65.22 -26.43
N THR A 57 6.39 66.15 -27.23
CA THR A 57 6.11 67.58 -27.04
C THR A 57 5.77 68.25 -28.36
N ILE A 58 4.76 69.10 -28.24
CA ILE A 58 3.98 69.76 -29.28
C ILE A 58 4.63 71.10 -29.65
N GLU A 59 4.43 71.49 -30.92
CA GLU A 59 4.23 72.87 -31.40
C GLU A 59 5.42 73.73 -31.88
N PRO A 60 5.17 74.80 -32.69
CA PRO A 60 5.41 74.79 -34.14
C PRO A 60 6.36 75.93 -34.56
N THR A 61 6.74 76.04 -35.83
CA THR A 61 7.09 77.36 -36.40
C THR A 61 7.14 77.39 -37.94
N SER A 62 6.67 78.53 -38.42
CA SER A 62 6.50 79.04 -39.79
C SER A 62 7.79 79.55 -40.46
N ALA A 63 7.65 79.83 -41.77
CA ALA A 63 8.38 80.81 -42.59
C ALA A 63 9.79 80.38 -43.06
N SER A 64 10.01 80.03 -44.34
CA SER A 64 10.07 80.86 -45.58
C SER A 64 11.42 81.53 -45.82
N ASP A 65 11.81 81.47 -47.10
CA ASP A 65 12.97 82.09 -47.77
C ASP A 65 14.34 81.47 -47.45
N GLU A 66 15.27 81.22 -48.38
CA GLU A 66 15.54 81.75 -49.71
C GLU A 66 16.12 80.64 -50.60
N ASN A 67 15.94 80.73 -51.92
CA ASN A 67 17.06 80.70 -52.87
C ASN A 67 16.59 80.98 -54.30
N LYS A 68 17.24 81.98 -54.90
CA LYS A 68 17.16 82.36 -56.32
C LYS A 68 18.46 81.97 -57.01
N SER A 69 18.34 81.90 -58.35
CA SER A 69 19.38 82.19 -59.36
C SER A 69 20.28 81.00 -59.70
N ILE A 70 20.61 80.62 -60.96
CA ILE A 70 20.59 81.19 -62.33
C ILE A 70 20.57 79.94 -63.26
N VAL A 71 19.92 79.87 -64.44
CA VAL A 71 20.41 80.29 -65.76
C VAL A 71 19.25 80.25 -66.75
N SER A 72 19.00 81.40 -67.38
CA SER A 72 18.15 81.60 -68.55
C SER A 72 18.99 81.52 -69.82
N GLU A 73 18.59 80.68 -70.76
CA GLU A 73 19.10 80.72 -72.14
C GLU A 73 18.03 81.30 -73.07
N SER A 74 18.45 82.36 -73.77
CA SER A 74 17.66 83.21 -74.65
C SER A 74 17.42 82.57 -76.01
N PHE A 75 16.20 82.66 -76.54
CA PHE A 75 16.01 82.76 -77.99
C PHE A 75 14.99 83.83 -78.37
N GLN A 76 15.51 84.77 -79.15
CA GLN A 76 14.81 85.85 -79.83
C GLN A 76 13.77 85.26 -80.80
N THR A 77 12.57 85.83 -80.79
CA THR A 77 11.70 85.78 -81.96
C THR A 77 11.33 87.20 -82.31
N ASN A 78 11.78 87.68 -83.47
CA ASN A 78 10.92 88.45 -84.35
C ASN A 78 11.45 88.56 -85.79
N THR A 79 10.62 87.98 -86.67
CA THR A 79 10.23 88.43 -88.02
C THR A 79 11.26 88.48 -89.14
N ILE A 80 11.13 87.53 -90.07
CA ILE A 80 11.36 87.73 -91.51
C ILE A 80 10.08 87.29 -92.24
N LYS A 81 9.56 88.19 -93.10
CA LYS A 81 8.41 87.97 -94.00
C LYS A 81 8.81 87.12 -95.22
N ILE A 82 7.79 86.64 -95.96
CA ILE A 82 7.80 86.10 -97.34
C ILE A 82 8.04 84.57 -97.33
N ASP A 83 7.23 83.66 -97.88
CA ASP A 83 6.29 83.70 -99.00
C ASP A 83 5.16 82.65 -98.88
N SER A 84 4.12 82.87 -99.69
CA SER A 84 2.83 82.20 -99.79
C SER A 84 2.80 80.70 -100.19
N ASN A 85 1.81 79.99 -99.62
CA ASN A 85 1.11 78.81 -100.18
C ASN A 85 1.69 77.39 -100.09
N LEU A 86 2.70 77.11 -99.26
CA LEU A 86 3.06 75.73 -98.85
C LEU A 86 3.03 75.51 -97.31
N HIS A 87 2.65 76.54 -96.54
CA HIS A 87 2.79 76.57 -95.09
C HIS A 87 1.56 76.03 -94.34
N ASN A 88 0.36 76.06 -94.93
CA ASN A 88 -0.88 75.75 -94.20
C ASN A 88 -1.08 74.25 -93.89
N GLU A 89 -0.64 73.32 -94.75
CA GLU A 89 -0.72 71.88 -94.47
C GLU A 89 0.31 71.43 -93.43
N LYS A 90 1.57 71.90 -93.53
CA LYS A 90 2.61 71.59 -92.54
C LYS A 90 2.35 72.22 -91.18
N VAL A 91 1.77 73.41 -91.13
CA VAL A 91 1.37 74.08 -89.88
C VAL A 91 0.18 73.35 -89.25
N ASN A 92 -0.82 72.94 -90.03
CA ASN A 92 -1.93 72.12 -89.52
C ASN A 92 -1.46 70.73 -89.07
N GLU A 93 -0.57 70.05 -89.81
CA GLU A 93 0.03 68.79 -89.36
C GLU A 93 0.84 68.97 -88.07
N TYR A 94 1.57 70.07 -87.93
CA TYR A 94 2.32 70.38 -86.70
C TYR A 94 1.40 70.66 -85.51
N PHE A 95 0.28 71.37 -85.73
CA PHE A 95 -0.74 71.57 -84.69
C PHE A 95 -1.48 70.28 -84.33
N ILE A 96 -1.81 69.42 -85.30
CA ILE A 96 -2.42 68.11 -85.04
C ILE A 96 -1.43 67.19 -84.32
N TYR A 97 -0.14 67.24 -84.68
CA TYR A 97 0.91 66.51 -83.99
C TYR A 97 1.08 66.99 -82.55
N ASN A 98 1.15 68.31 -82.31
CA ASN A 98 1.22 68.87 -80.96
C ASN A 98 -0.05 68.60 -80.15
N GLN A 99 -1.23 68.67 -80.77
CA GLN A 99 -2.50 68.34 -80.12
C GLN A 99 -2.54 66.86 -79.75
N ASN A 100 -2.19 65.95 -80.66
CA ASN A 100 -2.09 64.52 -80.36
C ASN A 100 -1.00 64.22 -79.32
N SER A 101 0.12 64.97 -79.33
CA SER A 101 1.19 64.84 -78.33
C SER A 101 0.71 65.25 -76.95
N LEU A 102 0.03 66.40 -76.84
CA LEU A 102 -0.59 66.87 -75.60
C LEU A 102 -1.71 65.95 -75.13
N GLU A 103 -2.56 65.45 -76.03
CA GLU A 103 -3.59 64.46 -75.69
C GLU A 103 -2.98 63.14 -75.20
N ASN A 104 -1.86 62.69 -75.79
CA ASN A 104 -1.13 61.53 -75.31
C ASN A 104 -0.49 61.78 -73.94
N GLU A 105 0.02 62.97 -73.67
CA GLU A 105 0.59 63.36 -72.38
C GLU A 105 -0.49 63.46 -71.29
N VAL A 106 -1.65 64.05 -71.62
CA VAL A 106 -2.83 64.08 -70.74
C VAL A 106 -3.34 62.66 -70.47
N ARG A 107 -3.40 61.80 -71.48
CA ARG A 107 -3.81 60.39 -71.33
C ARG A 107 -2.81 59.61 -70.47
N ALA A 108 -1.51 59.87 -70.61
CA ALA A 108 -0.47 59.28 -69.77
C ALA A 108 -0.56 59.77 -68.31
N LEU A 109 -0.86 61.06 -68.09
CA LEU A 109 -1.09 61.61 -66.75
C LEU A 109 -2.37 61.06 -66.12
N GLN A 110 -3.46 60.89 -66.89
CA GLN A 110 -4.68 60.25 -66.42
C GLN A 110 -4.47 58.78 -66.06
N GLN A 111 -3.69 58.03 -66.85
CA GLN A 111 -3.30 56.66 -66.48
C GLN A 111 -2.49 56.62 -65.19
N LYS A 112 -1.50 57.51 -65.02
CA LYS A 112 -0.73 57.60 -63.77
C LYS A 112 -1.63 57.96 -62.58
N LEU A 113 -2.57 58.88 -62.75
CA LEU A 113 -3.50 59.28 -61.69
C LEU A 113 -4.42 58.12 -61.29
N SER A 114 -4.97 57.39 -62.27
CA SER A 114 -5.75 56.18 -61.99
C SER A 114 -4.93 55.08 -61.31
N ALA A 115 -3.65 54.92 -61.68
CA ALA A 115 -2.75 53.96 -61.04
C ALA A 115 -2.47 54.36 -59.58
N TYR A 116 -2.22 55.64 -59.29
CA TYR A 116 -2.05 56.12 -57.93
C TYR A 116 -3.33 55.99 -57.09
N GLU A 117 -4.51 56.21 -57.67
CA GLU A 117 -5.79 56.00 -57.00
C GLU A 117 -6.00 54.51 -56.64
N THR A 118 -5.66 53.58 -57.56
CA THR A 118 -5.70 52.15 -57.27
C THR A 118 -4.71 51.75 -56.18
N MET A 119 -3.46 52.24 -56.23
CA MET A 119 -2.46 51.95 -55.20
C MET A 119 -2.88 52.51 -53.83
N TYR A 120 -3.49 53.70 -53.80
CA TYR A 120 -4.02 54.28 -52.56
C TYR A 120 -5.20 53.48 -51.99
N ALA A 121 -6.10 52.99 -52.85
CA ALA A 121 -7.20 52.14 -52.43
C ALA A 121 -6.70 50.79 -51.85
N ASP A 122 -5.70 50.19 -52.49
CA ASP A 122 -5.06 48.95 -52.02
C ASP A 122 -4.36 49.16 -50.67
N GLU A 123 -3.63 50.26 -50.51
CA GLU A 123 -2.96 50.59 -49.25
C GLU A 123 -3.96 50.85 -48.11
N LYS A 124 -5.08 51.50 -48.40
CA LYS A 124 -6.17 51.70 -47.44
C LYS A 124 -6.83 50.37 -47.04
N ALA A 125 -7.01 49.44 -47.98
CA ALA A 125 -7.52 48.10 -47.70
C ALA A 125 -6.53 47.30 -46.84
N ASN A 126 -5.24 47.34 -47.18
CA ASN A 126 -4.16 46.72 -46.41
C ASN A 126 -4.09 47.27 -44.98
N HIS A 127 -4.23 48.59 -44.81
CA HIS A 127 -4.28 49.22 -43.50
C HIS A 127 -5.49 48.73 -42.68
N HIS A 128 -6.66 48.57 -43.30
CA HIS A 128 -7.84 48.04 -42.62
C HIS A 128 -7.65 46.58 -42.17
N ILE A 129 -7.05 45.74 -43.03
CA ILE A 129 -6.73 44.34 -42.71
C ILE A 129 -5.71 44.29 -41.57
N SER A 130 -4.65 45.11 -41.62
CA SER A 130 -3.65 45.20 -40.56
C SER A 130 -4.28 45.62 -39.22
N LYS A 131 -5.20 46.59 -39.23
CA LYS A 131 -5.92 47.03 -38.04
C LYS A 131 -6.83 45.95 -37.45
N GLN A 132 -7.49 45.16 -38.30
CA GLN A 132 -8.27 44.01 -37.86
C GLN A 132 -7.37 42.95 -37.21
N ASN A 133 -6.22 42.65 -37.82
CA ASN A 133 -5.25 41.70 -37.28
C ASN A 133 -4.68 42.18 -35.93
N ILE A 134 -4.41 43.48 -35.77
CA ILE A 134 -3.99 44.03 -34.48
C ILE A 134 -5.08 43.83 -33.43
N SER A 135 -6.35 44.08 -33.79
CA SER A 135 -7.49 43.90 -32.86
C SER A 135 -7.67 42.44 -32.43
N THR A 136 -7.48 41.48 -33.34
CA THR A 136 -7.53 40.05 -33.02
C THR A 136 -6.37 39.64 -32.13
N LEU A 137 -5.15 40.11 -32.42
CA LEU A 137 -3.97 39.86 -31.59
C LEU A 137 -4.12 40.47 -30.18
N GLU A 138 -4.67 41.68 -30.07
CA GLU A 138 -4.97 42.30 -28.77
C GLU A 138 -5.98 41.48 -27.96
N TRP A 139 -7.00 40.93 -28.63
CA TRP A 139 -7.96 40.04 -27.99
C TRP A 139 -7.33 38.71 -27.54
N GLU A 140 -6.48 38.11 -28.38
CA GLU A 140 -5.74 36.89 -28.04
C GLU A 140 -4.76 37.13 -26.88
N ILE A 141 -4.04 38.25 -26.87
CA ILE A 141 -3.16 38.63 -25.76
C ILE A 141 -3.96 38.78 -24.47
N LYS A 142 -5.15 39.41 -24.53
CA LYS A 142 -6.03 39.53 -23.37
C LYS A 142 -6.51 38.16 -22.87
N ASN A 143 -6.96 37.30 -23.77
CA ASN A 143 -7.40 35.94 -23.43
C ASN A 143 -6.26 35.11 -22.82
N CYS A 144 -5.04 35.21 -23.36
CA CYS A 144 -3.85 34.59 -22.78
C CYS A 144 -3.53 35.12 -21.38
N LYS A 145 -3.66 36.43 -21.13
CA LYS A 145 -3.47 37.01 -19.79
C LYS A 145 -4.50 36.50 -18.79
N ASP A 146 -5.76 36.41 -19.20
CA ASP A 146 -6.83 35.89 -18.35
C ASP A 146 -6.60 34.41 -18.03
N ASN A 147 -6.18 33.60 -19.01
CA ASN A 147 -5.81 32.19 -18.80
C ASN A 147 -4.60 32.03 -17.87
N LEU A 148 -3.58 32.88 -18.00
CA LEU A 148 -2.42 32.87 -17.09
C LEU A 148 -2.84 33.22 -15.65
N LEU A 149 -3.82 34.13 -15.47
CA LEU A 149 -4.32 34.48 -14.15
C LEU A 149 -5.09 33.33 -13.49
N ILE A 150 -5.89 32.58 -14.26
CA ILE A 150 -6.59 31.38 -13.79
C ILE A 150 -5.58 30.28 -13.43
N LEU A 151 -4.58 30.04 -14.29
CA LEU A 151 -3.50 29.07 -14.01
C LEU A 151 -2.72 29.43 -12.74
N ASN A 152 -2.46 30.72 -12.51
CA ASN A 152 -1.78 31.19 -11.31
C ASN A 152 -2.65 31.00 -10.06
N GLN A 153 -3.95 31.28 -10.14
CA GLN A 153 -4.89 30.98 -9.05
C GLN A 153 -4.95 29.47 -8.73
N ASP A 154 -4.94 28.61 -9.74
CA ASP A 154 -4.94 27.16 -9.52
C ASP A 154 -3.58 26.63 -9.02
N SER A 155 -2.46 27.26 -9.39
CA SER A 155 -1.15 26.98 -8.80
C SER A 155 -1.17 27.31 -7.30
N ASN A 156 -1.66 28.49 -6.93
CA ASN A 156 -1.72 28.91 -5.53
C ASN A 156 -2.59 27.97 -4.67
N LYS A 157 -3.71 27.49 -5.19
CA LYS A 157 -4.53 26.47 -4.49
C LYS A 157 -3.78 25.16 -4.30
N LYS A 158 -3.00 24.72 -5.31
CA LYS A 158 -2.18 23.51 -5.19
C LYS A 158 -1.08 23.70 -4.15
N ASP A 159 -0.44 24.87 -4.13
CA ASP A 159 0.60 25.19 -3.15
C ASP A 159 0.03 25.24 -1.72
N GLU A 160 -1.18 25.75 -1.54
CA GLU A 160 -1.90 25.72 -0.25
C GLU A 160 -2.18 24.28 0.22
N VAL A 161 -2.68 23.41 -0.66
CA VAL A 161 -2.90 21.99 -0.34
C VAL A 161 -1.57 21.26 -0.04
N ILE A 162 -0.50 21.59 -0.75
CA ILE A 162 0.84 21.04 -0.47
C ILE A 162 1.32 21.50 0.92
N LEU A 163 1.05 22.74 1.31
CA LEU A 163 1.37 23.26 2.65
C LEU A 163 0.58 22.53 3.74
N GLU A 164 -0.72 22.29 3.53
CA GLU A 164 -1.54 21.50 4.46
C GLU A 164 -1.04 20.06 4.57
N LEU A 165 -0.70 19.41 3.45
CA LEU A 165 -0.16 18.04 3.47
C LEU A 165 1.21 17.96 4.14
N THR A 166 2.06 18.96 3.95
CA THR A 166 3.40 18.99 4.57
C THR A 166 3.31 19.22 6.08
N THR A 167 2.42 20.10 6.54
CA THR A 167 2.15 20.30 7.97
C THR A 167 1.56 19.03 8.61
N TYR A 168 0.61 18.36 7.97
CA TYR A 168 0.07 17.07 8.45
C TYR A 168 1.13 15.96 8.48
N ASN A 169 2.02 15.89 7.50
CA ASN A 169 3.15 14.96 7.53
C ASN A 169 4.13 15.27 8.67
N GLN A 170 4.37 16.55 8.97
CA GLN A 170 5.20 16.94 10.12
C GLN A 170 4.54 16.53 11.44
N THR A 171 3.24 16.73 11.63
CA THR A 171 2.54 16.30 12.85
C THR A 171 2.59 14.78 13.01
N LEU A 172 2.35 14.02 11.95
CA LEU A 172 2.46 12.55 11.98
C LEU A 172 3.90 12.09 12.27
N ARG A 173 4.91 12.79 11.76
CA ARG A 173 6.31 12.49 12.11
C ARG A 173 6.60 12.74 13.58
N THR A 174 6.11 13.85 14.15
CA THR A 174 6.28 14.13 15.58
C THR A 174 5.56 13.12 16.46
N GLU A 175 4.37 12.66 16.05
CA GLU A 175 3.62 11.62 16.76
C GLU A 175 4.34 10.26 16.71
N ASN A 176 4.86 9.87 15.53
CA ASN A 176 5.66 8.65 15.40
C ASN A 176 6.92 8.69 16.26
N ASN A 177 7.62 9.83 16.32
CA ASN A 177 8.79 9.99 17.18
C ASN A 177 8.42 9.83 18.67
N ASN A 178 7.31 10.44 19.11
CA ASN A 178 6.82 10.28 20.48
C ASN A 178 6.45 8.82 20.80
N LEU A 179 5.77 8.12 19.88
CA LEU A 179 5.46 6.70 20.04
C LEU A 179 6.72 5.83 20.11
N LEU A 180 7.76 6.16 19.33
CA LEU A 180 9.05 5.48 19.41
C LEU A 180 9.73 5.72 20.77
N GLU A 181 9.73 6.95 21.28
CA GLU A 181 10.26 7.26 22.62
C GLU A 181 9.50 6.52 23.72
N GLN A 182 8.16 6.42 23.64
CA GLN A 182 7.36 5.64 24.57
C GLN A 182 7.67 4.14 24.49
N LEU A 183 7.87 3.60 23.28
CA LEU A 183 8.27 2.22 23.08
C LEU A 183 9.67 1.93 23.65
N GLU A 184 10.60 2.87 23.52
CA GLU A 184 11.95 2.72 24.08
C GLU A 184 11.93 2.78 25.61
N LEU A 185 11.16 3.70 26.18
CA LEU A 185 10.93 3.77 27.63
C LEU A 185 10.34 2.46 28.18
N THR A 186 9.28 1.94 27.54
CA THR A 186 8.63 0.69 27.97
C THR A 186 9.55 -0.52 27.83
N LYS A 187 10.35 -0.61 26.76
CA LYS A 187 11.39 -1.64 26.63
C LYS A 187 12.43 -1.55 27.74
N SER A 188 12.90 -0.34 28.08
CA SER A 188 13.84 -0.14 29.18
C SER A 188 13.26 -0.60 30.53
N ILE A 189 11.99 -0.30 30.79
CA ILE A 189 11.28 -0.75 32.00
C ILE A 189 11.17 -2.29 32.03
N ILE A 190 10.78 -2.92 30.91
CA ILE A 190 10.68 -4.38 30.82
C ILE A 190 12.04 -5.03 31.08
N SER A 191 13.11 -4.52 30.47
CA SER A 191 14.47 -5.03 30.68
C SER A 191 14.92 -4.91 32.14
N SER A 192 14.60 -3.79 32.80
CA SER A 192 14.83 -3.63 34.25
C SER A 192 14.06 -4.68 35.06
N LYS A 193 12.79 -4.93 34.73
CA LYS A 193 11.96 -5.94 35.43
C LYS A 193 12.40 -7.37 35.17
N GLU A 194 12.91 -7.66 33.98
CA GLU A 194 13.52 -8.96 33.66
C GLU A 194 14.78 -9.20 34.51
N SER A 195 15.62 -8.17 34.68
CA SER A 195 16.79 -8.23 35.57
C SER A 195 16.38 -8.44 37.03
N ASP A 196 15.37 -7.72 37.52
CA ASP A 196 14.84 -7.90 38.88
C ASP A 196 14.29 -9.34 39.09
N ASN A 197 13.55 -9.86 38.11
CA ASN A 197 13.02 -11.23 38.15
C ASN A 197 14.14 -12.27 38.13
N ALA A 198 15.19 -12.07 37.32
CA ALA A 198 16.36 -12.94 37.31
C ALA A 198 17.07 -12.93 38.67
N HIS A 199 17.19 -11.75 39.31
CA HIS A 199 17.75 -11.63 40.65
C HIS A 199 16.91 -12.36 41.69
N LEU A 200 15.58 -12.20 41.68
CA LEU A 200 14.67 -12.90 42.59
C LEU A 200 14.73 -14.43 42.40
N LEU A 201 14.79 -14.91 41.16
CA LEU A 201 14.94 -16.34 40.86
C LEU A 201 16.25 -16.90 41.43
N ASN A 202 17.35 -16.16 41.27
CA ASN A 202 18.64 -16.53 41.86
C ASN A 202 18.58 -16.57 43.39
N GLN A 203 17.89 -15.62 44.01
CA GLN A 203 17.70 -15.59 45.46
C GLN A 203 16.86 -16.77 45.96
N VAL A 204 15.79 -17.13 45.25
CA VAL A 204 14.97 -18.32 45.55
C VAL A 204 15.80 -19.59 45.45
N ASN A 205 16.62 -19.74 44.40
CA ASN A 205 17.52 -20.88 44.25
C ASN A 205 18.55 -20.97 45.40
N LEU A 206 19.08 -19.83 45.85
CA LEU A 206 19.98 -19.79 47.02
C LEU A 206 19.27 -20.27 48.29
N TYR A 207 18.04 -19.83 48.54
CA TYR A 207 17.26 -20.30 49.69
C TYR A 207 16.87 -21.77 49.59
N LEU A 208 16.54 -22.28 48.41
CA LEU A 208 16.31 -23.71 48.17
C LEU A 208 17.55 -24.53 48.52
N ASN A 209 18.73 -24.13 48.03
CA ASN A 209 19.99 -24.80 48.36
C ASN A 209 20.30 -24.76 49.87
N GLN A 210 20.04 -23.63 50.55
CA GLN A 210 20.20 -23.54 52.00
C GLN A 210 19.23 -24.49 52.72
N LEU A 211 17.99 -24.57 52.26
CA LEU A 211 16.97 -25.45 52.83
C LEU A 211 17.36 -26.92 52.67
N GLU A 212 17.82 -27.34 51.50
CA GLU A 212 18.36 -28.70 51.27
C GLU A 212 19.52 -29.03 52.20
N VAL A 213 20.48 -28.10 52.38
CA VAL A 213 21.59 -28.28 53.31
C VAL A 213 21.11 -28.42 54.75
N THR A 214 20.16 -27.59 55.18
CA THR A 214 19.60 -27.69 56.55
C THR A 214 18.78 -28.97 56.74
N GLN A 215 18.08 -29.46 55.72
CA GLN A 215 17.39 -30.75 55.77
C GLN A 215 18.37 -31.90 55.90
N LEU A 216 19.50 -31.87 55.19
CA LEU A 216 20.57 -32.85 55.35
C LEU A 216 21.21 -32.80 56.74
N GLN A 217 21.42 -31.60 57.29
CA GLN A 217 21.91 -31.43 58.66
C GLN A 217 20.92 -31.96 59.70
N LEU A 218 19.62 -31.70 59.53
CA LEU A 218 18.57 -32.26 60.40
C LEU A 218 18.51 -33.78 60.29
N GLN A 219 18.70 -34.34 59.10
CA GLN A 219 18.76 -35.79 58.90
C GLN A 219 19.98 -36.42 59.60
N GLN A 220 21.14 -35.74 59.59
CA GLN A 220 22.33 -36.15 60.35
C GLN A 220 22.11 -36.07 61.86
N LEU A 221 21.55 -34.96 62.36
CA LEU A 221 21.23 -34.80 63.78
C LEU A 221 20.14 -35.77 64.25
N SER A 222 19.19 -36.14 63.39
CA SER A 222 18.19 -37.15 63.69
C SER A 222 18.76 -38.56 63.81
N SER A 223 19.97 -38.80 63.28
CA SER A 223 20.67 -40.08 63.36
C SER A 223 21.59 -40.20 64.59
N ASP A 224 22.00 -39.08 65.20
CA ASP A 224 23.02 -39.04 66.27
C ASP A 224 22.48 -38.68 67.68
N ALA A 225 21.17 -38.60 67.87
CA ALA A 225 20.60 -38.25 69.18
C ALA A 225 20.54 -39.45 70.15
N THR A 226 21.68 -39.96 70.59
CA THR A 226 21.78 -40.63 71.90
C THR A 226 22.85 -39.98 72.76
N VAL A 227 22.47 -39.72 74.01
CA VAL A 227 23.29 -39.49 75.22
C VAL A 227 23.35 -38.07 75.78
N ASN A 228 22.84 -38.02 77.02
CA ASN A 228 23.15 -37.21 78.20
C ASN A 228 22.61 -35.78 78.35
N VAL A 229 21.61 -35.71 79.23
CA VAL A 229 21.26 -34.59 80.09
C VAL A 229 22.09 -34.68 81.37
N ASN A 230 22.75 -33.59 81.77
CA ASN A 230 23.20 -33.38 83.15
C ASN A 230 23.01 -31.91 83.57
N SER A 231 21.91 -31.66 84.26
CA SER A 231 21.79 -30.89 85.52
C SER A 231 22.85 -29.81 85.86
N ASN A 232 22.96 -28.79 85.01
CA ASN A 232 23.18 -27.39 85.39
C ASN A 232 22.09 -26.46 84.79
N SER A 233 21.00 -27.08 84.35
CA SER A 233 20.01 -26.61 83.39
C SER A 233 19.40 -25.24 83.69
N ASN A 234 18.98 -24.96 84.92
CA ASN A 234 17.99 -23.90 85.10
C ASN A 234 18.50 -22.45 84.95
N LYS A 235 19.83 -22.21 84.97
CA LYS A 235 20.39 -20.86 84.82
C LYS A 235 20.83 -20.58 83.38
N GLU A 236 21.47 -21.58 82.76
CA GLU A 236 21.75 -21.56 81.32
C GLU A 236 20.45 -21.65 80.50
N GLU A 237 19.44 -22.39 80.93
CA GLU A 237 18.12 -22.43 80.29
C GLU A 237 17.40 -21.08 80.37
N LEU A 238 17.52 -20.34 81.48
CA LEU A 238 16.93 -19.01 81.62
C LEU A 238 17.61 -18.00 80.69
N GLU A 239 18.93 -18.06 80.58
CA GLU A 239 19.71 -17.20 79.69
C GLU A 239 19.52 -17.59 78.21
N GLN A 240 19.42 -18.88 77.90
CA GLN A 240 19.03 -19.40 76.59
C GLN A 240 17.58 -19.03 76.24
N LEU A 241 16.65 -19.06 77.21
CA LEU A 241 15.27 -18.60 77.03
C LEU A 241 15.22 -17.09 76.76
N HIS A 242 16.01 -16.28 77.46
CA HIS A 242 16.11 -14.85 77.19
C HIS A 242 16.70 -14.57 75.81
N GLN A 243 17.78 -15.25 75.41
CA GLN A 243 18.33 -15.16 74.05
C GLN A 243 17.34 -15.66 73.00
N LYS A 244 16.54 -16.68 73.31
CA LYS A 244 15.47 -17.19 72.44
C LYS A 244 14.32 -16.18 72.31
N ILE A 245 13.95 -15.51 73.39
CA ILE A 245 12.97 -14.42 73.39
C ILE A 245 13.48 -13.24 72.57
N ASP A 246 14.75 -12.85 72.72
CA ASP A 246 15.35 -11.76 71.96
C ASP A 246 15.47 -12.07 70.47
N THR A 247 15.83 -13.31 70.13
CA THR A 247 15.86 -13.77 68.73
C THR A 247 14.46 -13.86 68.14
N LEU A 248 13.46 -14.32 68.89
CA LEU A 248 12.05 -14.31 68.47
C LEU A 248 11.53 -12.88 68.32
N ASN A 249 11.86 -11.96 69.21
CA ASN A 249 11.50 -10.55 69.10
C ASN A 249 12.13 -9.92 67.86
N LYS A 250 13.41 -10.17 67.60
CA LYS A 250 14.07 -9.74 66.35
C LYS A 250 13.39 -10.32 65.10
N LYS A 251 12.98 -11.59 65.16
CA LYS A 251 12.23 -12.22 64.06
C LYS A 251 10.85 -11.60 63.88
N ILE A 252 10.14 -11.28 64.95
CA ILE A 252 8.86 -10.57 64.91
C ILE A 252 9.05 -9.16 64.32
N THR A 253 10.10 -8.43 64.69
CA THR A 253 10.38 -7.11 64.09
C THR A 253 10.75 -7.21 62.62
N SER A 254 11.51 -8.23 62.21
CA SER A 254 11.81 -8.50 60.79
C SER A 254 10.54 -8.81 60.00
N LEU A 255 9.69 -9.71 60.52
CA LEU A 255 8.42 -10.05 59.90
C LEU A 255 7.46 -8.86 59.83
N GLN A 256 7.49 -7.98 60.83
CA GLN A 256 6.70 -6.74 60.84
C GLN A 256 7.20 -5.77 59.76
N GLN A 257 8.52 -5.62 59.59
CA GLN A 257 9.11 -4.82 58.52
C GLN A 257 8.80 -5.40 57.14
N GLU A 258 8.90 -6.71 56.96
CA GLU A 258 8.51 -7.40 55.72
C GLU A 258 7.03 -7.19 55.39
N LYS A 259 6.15 -7.30 56.39
CA LYS A 259 4.73 -7.01 56.24
C LYS A 259 4.49 -5.55 55.82
N ASP A 260 5.15 -4.60 56.47
CA ASP A 260 4.99 -3.18 56.15
C ASP A 260 5.51 -2.86 54.73
N ASN A 261 6.60 -3.52 54.30
CA ASN A 261 7.11 -3.43 52.93
C ASN A 261 6.12 -4.01 51.92
N ILE A 262 5.55 -5.19 52.18
CA ILE A 262 4.54 -5.82 51.32
C ILE A 262 3.28 -4.94 51.22
N VAL A 263 2.81 -4.38 52.35
CA VAL A 263 1.67 -3.45 52.37
C VAL A 263 1.97 -2.21 51.53
N SER A 264 3.18 -1.65 51.64
CA SER A 264 3.61 -0.52 50.80
C SER A 264 3.60 -0.88 49.31
N HIS A 265 4.12 -2.06 48.94
CA HIS A 265 4.10 -2.53 47.55
C HIS A 265 2.68 -2.69 47.01
N TYR A 266 1.76 -3.27 47.80
CA TYR A 266 0.36 -3.36 47.39
C TYR A 266 -0.32 -1.99 47.28
N GLN A 267 0.02 -1.03 48.14
CA GLN A 267 -0.48 0.34 48.02
C GLN A 267 0.00 1.03 46.74
N HIS A 268 1.27 0.85 46.36
CA HIS A 268 1.81 1.37 45.11
C HIS A 268 1.14 0.71 43.91
N TYR A 269 1.04 -0.62 43.90
CA TYR A 269 0.36 -1.36 42.83
C TYR A 269 -1.11 -0.93 42.64
N LEU A 270 -1.86 -0.74 43.73
CA LEU A 270 -3.24 -0.23 43.67
C LEU A 270 -3.29 1.20 43.14
N THR A 271 -2.30 2.03 43.46
CA THR A 271 -2.20 3.40 42.97
C THR A 271 -1.90 3.43 41.47
N ASP A 272 -0.96 2.62 41.00
CA ASP A 272 -0.62 2.47 39.58
C ASP A 272 -1.83 1.95 38.79
N LEU A 273 -2.54 0.94 39.31
CA LEU A 273 -3.74 0.42 38.67
C LEU A 273 -4.85 1.48 38.60
N LYS A 274 -4.99 2.30 39.65
CA LYS A 274 -5.93 3.43 39.67
C LYS A 274 -5.55 4.51 38.65
N GLU A 275 -4.27 4.76 38.46
CA GLU A 275 -3.76 5.69 37.44
C GLU A 275 -3.99 5.16 36.02
N GLN A 276 -3.72 3.87 35.77
CA GLN A 276 -4.03 3.21 34.50
C GLN A 276 -5.53 3.21 34.19
N LEU A 277 -6.37 3.02 35.22
CA LEU A 277 -7.83 3.13 35.08
C LEU A 277 -8.25 4.57 34.73
N ASN A 278 -7.66 5.58 35.38
CA ASN A 278 -7.95 6.98 35.11
C ASN A 278 -7.49 7.41 33.71
N THR A 279 -6.31 6.99 33.26
CA THR A 279 -5.82 7.28 31.90
C THR A 279 -6.69 6.60 30.84
N SER A 280 -7.11 5.35 31.06
CA SER A 280 -8.06 4.65 30.19
C SER A 280 -9.42 5.33 30.16
N LYS A 281 -9.91 5.82 31.32
CA LYS A 281 -11.15 6.60 31.41
C LYS A 281 -11.06 7.90 30.62
N LEU A 282 -9.96 8.64 30.75
CA LEU A 282 -9.74 9.90 30.04
C LEU A 282 -9.66 9.68 28.51
N LYS A 283 -8.99 8.61 28.06
CA LYS A 283 -9.00 8.20 26.65
C LYS A 283 -10.40 7.85 26.14
N ASN A 284 -11.20 7.13 26.93
CA ASN A 284 -12.59 6.86 26.58
C ASN A 284 -13.44 8.13 26.49
N GLU A 285 -13.25 9.09 27.40
CA GLU A 285 -13.92 10.39 27.33
C GLU A 285 -13.51 11.20 26.09
N GLN A 286 -12.23 11.16 25.69
CA GLN A 286 -11.75 11.78 24.45
C GLN A 286 -12.36 11.13 23.20
N LEU A 287 -12.33 9.80 23.11
CA LEU A 287 -12.95 9.07 22.01
C LEU A 287 -14.47 9.31 21.95
N SER A 288 -15.14 9.40 23.09
CA SER A 288 -16.57 9.73 23.14
C SER A 288 -16.86 11.12 22.56
N LYS A 289 -16.02 12.12 22.88
CA LYS A 289 -16.14 13.47 22.31
C LYS A 289 -15.84 13.49 20.81
N GLU A 290 -14.86 12.71 20.35
CA GLU A 290 -14.56 12.59 18.92
C GLU A 290 -15.73 11.97 18.15
N VAL A 291 -16.34 10.92 18.69
CA VAL A 291 -17.54 10.30 18.12
C VAL A 291 -18.70 11.30 18.06
N GLU A 292 -18.90 12.11 19.10
CA GLU A 292 -19.92 13.16 19.13
C GLU A 292 -19.66 14.22 18.05
N MET A 293 -18.42 14.73 17.93
CA MET A 293 -18.06 15.70 16.88
C MET A 293 -18.23 15.13 15.46
N LEU A 294 -17.88 13.86 15.25
CA LEU A 294 -18.08 13.18 13.97
C LEU A 294 -19.55 12.98 13.65
N SER A 295 -20.37 12.64 14.65
CA SER A 295 -21.82 12.51 14.55
C SER A 295 -22.48 13.85 14.20
N ASP A 296 -22.06 14.95 14.82
CA ASP A 296 -22.55 16.29 14.50
C ASP A 296 -22.19 16.70 13.07
N ARG A 297 -20.95 16.40 12.64
CA ARG A 297 -20.51 16.64 11.26
C ARG A 297 -21.30 15.81 10.26
N GLU A 298 -21.55 14.53 10.55
CA GLU A 298 -22.37 13.67 9.70
C GLU A 298 -23.80 14.19 9.60
N SER A 299 -24.38 14.61 10.73
CA SER A 299 -25.72 15.20 10.77
C SER A 299 -25.81 16.46 9.92
N GLY A 300 -24.81 17.35 9.97
CA GLY A 300 -24.75 18.54 9.13
C GLY A 300 -24.59 18.23 7.62
N LEU A 301 -23.80 17.20 7.28
CA LEU A 301 -23.69 16.74 5.88
C LEU A 301 -25.00 16.11 5.38
N ILE A 302 -25.70 15.35 6.22
CA ILE A 302 -27.02 14.78 5.90
C ILE A 302 -28.03 15.91 5.66
N GLU A 303 -28.05 16.95 6.49
CA GLU A 303 -28.90 18.13 6.29
C GLU A 303 -28.58 18.83 4.96
N GLN A 304 -27.31 19.05 4.66
CA GLN A 304 -26.88 19.66 3.39
C GLN A 304 -27.27 18.82 2.16
N ILE A 305 -27.13 17.49 2.25
CA ILE A 305 -27.56 16.57 1.20
C ILE A 305 -29.09 16.61 1.07
N GLY A 306 -29.83 16.63 2.18
CA GLY A 306 -31.28 16.78 2.19
C GLY A 306 -31.73 18.07 1.51
N ASP A 307 -31.09 19.20 1.79
CA ASP A 307 -31.37 20.48 1.13
C ASP A 307 -31.04 20.47 -0.37
N MET A 308 -29.96 19.78 -0.75
CA MET A 308 -29.60 19.58 -2.15
C MET A 308 -30.62 18.67 -2.86
N GLU A 309 -31.08 17.61 -2.21
CA GLU A 309 -32.11 16.71 -2.74
C GLU A 309 -33.45 17.44 -2.91
N ILE A 310 -33.86 18.23 -1.92
CA ILE A 310 -35.06 19.08 -2.01
C ILE A 310 -34.94 20.06 -3.18
N ARG A 311 -33.75 20.66 -3.39
CA ARG A 311 -33.50 21.52 -4.56
C ARG A 311 -33.60 20.74 -5.86
N MET A 312 -32.97 19.58 -5.97
CA MET A 312 -33.05 18.72 -7.16
C MET A 312 -34.48 18.30 -7.48
N GLN A 313 -35.26 17.91 -6.46
CA GLN A 313 -36.67 17.57 -6.64
C GLN A 313 -37.51 18.77 -7.09
N LYS A 314 -37.20 19.99 -6.61
CA LYS A 314 -37.84 21.23 -7.07
C LYS A 314 -37.49 21.55 -8.53
N PHE A 315 -36.26 21.30 -8.97
CA PHE A 315 -35.85 21.45 -10.38
C PHE A 315 -36.53 20.41 -11.27
N ASN A 316 -36.49 19.13 -10.90
CA ASN A 316 -37.12 18.07 -11.68
C ASN A 316 -38.63 18.29 -11.83
N LYS A 317 -39.34 18.74 -10.78
CA LYS A 317 -40.78 19.08 -10.90
C LYS A 317 -41.05 20.23 -11.88
N LYS A 318 -40.08 21.10 -12.13
CA LYS A 318 -40.22 22.23 -13.07
C LYS A 318 -40.08 21.81 -14.53
N ASP A 319 -39.38 20.71 -14.81
CA ASP A 319 -39.19 20.17 -16.16
C ASP A 319 -40.35 19.26 -16.62
N TYR A 320 -41.10 18.66 -15.68
CA TYR A 320 -42.24 17.78 -16.00
C TYR A 320 -43.52 18.49 -16.47
N GLU A 321 -43.60 19.81 -16.44
CA GLU A 321 -44.80 20.54 -16.87
C GLU A 321 -44.75 21.04 -18.33
N MET A 322 -43.61 20.93 -19.04
CA MET A 322 -43.44 21.64 -20.32
C MET A 322 -43.20 20.77 -21.57
N GLU A 323 -42.84 19.50 -21.48
CA GLU A 323 -42.51 18.69 -22.67
C GLU A 323 -43.07 17.27 -22.59
N THR A 324 -44.30 17.05 -23.06
CA THR A 324 -44.79 15.70 -23.36
C THR A 324 -45.78 15.71 -24.51
N GLN A 325 -45.28 15.99 -25.72
CA GLN A 325 -45.86 15.60 -27.02
C GLN A 325 -45.01 16.26 -28.11
N VAL A 326 -44.13 15.52 -28.80
CA VAL A 326 -43.83 15.63 -30.26
C VAL A 326 -42.57 14.83 -30.72
N ASP A 327 -41.54 14.57 -29.90
CA ASP A 327 -40.22 14.14 -30.45
C ASP A 327 -39.92 12.64 -30.66
N THR A 328 -40.84 11.72 -30.42
CA THR A 328 -40.55 10.28 -30.57
C THR A 328 -40.59 9.77 -32.03
N SER A 329 -41.23 10.49 -32.96
CA SER A 329 -41.36 10.03 -34.37
C SER A 329 -40.22 10.50 -35.28
N GLU A 330 -39.65 11.68 -35.02
CA GLU A 330 -38.53 12.25 -35.79
C GLU A 330 -37.24 11.44 -35.56
N LEU A 331 -36.97 11.09 -34.30
CA LEU A 331 -35.79 10.34 -33.89
C LEU A 331 -35.78 8.91 -34.48
N GLN A 332 -36.95 8.29 -34.60
CA GLN A 332 -37.09 6.98 -35.25
C GLN A 332 -36.78 7.02 -36.75
N LYS A 333 -37.12 8.11 -37.45
CA LYS A 333 -36.78 8.29 -38.88
C LYS A 333 -35.29 8.56 -39.07
N GLN A 334 -34.68 9.34 -38.18
CA GLN A 334 -33.25 9.62 -38.23
C GLN A 334 -32.41 8.37 -37.95
N LEU A 335 -32.82 7.51 -37.01
CA LEU A 335 -32.16 6.22 -36.77
C LEU A 335 -32.21 5.30 -37.99
N LEU A 336 -33.33 5.29 -38.73
CA LEU A 336 -33.50 4.45 -39.91
C LEU A 336 -32.67 4.96 -41.11
N LEU A 337 -32.54 6.28 -41.26
CA LEU A 337 -31.64 6.91 -42.24
C LEU A 337 -30.16 6.61 -41.93
N LEU A 338 -29.74 6.81 -40.68
CA LEU A 338 -28.36 6.48 -40.25
C LEU A 338 -28.02 5.00 -40.46
N GLN A 339 -28.98 4.10 -40.23
CA GLN A 339 -28.79 2.67 -40.44
C GLN A 339 -28.55 2.35 -41.92
N LYS A 340 -29.26 3.04 -42.83
CA LYS A 340 -29.08 2.88 -44.27
C LYS A 340 -27.74 3.43 -44.76
N ASP A 341 -27.30 4.57 -44.23
CA ASP A 341 -26.01 5.17 -44.57
C ASP A 341 -24.84 4.29 -44.09
N LEU A 342 -24.96 3.66 -42.92
CA LEU A 342 -24.00 2.68 -42.43
C LEU A 342 -23.89 1.45 -43.34
N GLU A 343 -25.00 0.97 -43.92
CA GLU A 343 -24.97 -0.15 -44.86
C GLU A 343 -24.30 0.22 -46.19
N VAL A 344 -24.52 1.45 -46.68
CA VAL A 344 -23.85 1.95 -47.89
C VAL A 344 -22.35 2.11 -47.67
N ASN A 345 -21.94 2.71 -46.54
CA ASN A 345 -20.53 2.84 -46.19
C ASN A 345 -19.85 1.48 -46.06
N LYS A 346 -20.49 0.49 -45.44
CA LYS A 346 -19.94 -0.87 -45.35
C LYS A 346 -19.66 -1.50 -46.72
N LYS A 347 -20.52 -1.24 -47.72
CA LYS A 347 -20.28 -1.71 -49.10
C LYS A 347 -19.10 -1.00 -49.75
N GLN A 348 -19.01 0.31 -49.60
CA GLN A 348 -17.89 1.11 -50.13
C GLN A 348 -16.55 0.71 -49.51
N TYR A 349 -16.51 0.45 -48.19
CA TYR A 349 -15.30 -0.07 -47.54
C TYR A 349 -14.87 -1.42 -48.09
N LYS A 350 -15.83 -2.30 -48.41
CA LYS A 350 -15.53 -3.62 -48.99
C LYS A 350 -14.96 -3.51 -50.40
N GLU A 351 -15.54 -2.65 -51.24
CA GLU A 351 -15.02 -2.39 -52.59
C GLU A 351 -13.62 -1.75 -52.56
N LEU A 352 -13.37 -0.82 -51.63
CA LEU A 352 -12.06 -0.21 -51.46
C LEU A 352 -11.01 -1.22 -50.97
N PHE A 353 -11.41 -2.12 -50.07
CA PHE A 353 -10.56 -3.20 -49.59
C PHE A 353 -10.15 -4.17 -50.72
N ASP A 354 -11.11 -4.55 -51.57
CA ASP A 354 -10.84 -5.42 -52.73
C ASP A 354 -9.88 -4.73 -53.73
N GLN A 355 -10.03 -3.41 -53.95
CA GLN A 355 -9.12 -2.63 -54.80
C GLN A 355 -7.71 -2.52 -54.19
N TYR A 356 -7.61 -2.32 -52.88
CA TYR A 356 -6.33 -2.30 -52.18
C TYR A 356 -5.62 -3.65 -52.32
N GLN A 357 -6.32 -4.76 -52.10
CA GLN A 357 -5.75 -6.09 -52.24
C GLN A 357 -5.26 -6.37 -53.67
N ALA A 358 -6.02 -5.95 -54.69
CA ALA A 358 -5.59 -6.05 -56.08
C ALA A 358 -4.34 -5.21 -56.38
N SER A 359 -4.20 -4.04 -55.76
CA SER A 359 -3.01 -3.19 -55.89
C SER A 359 -1.78 -3.80 -55.24
N VAL A 360 -1.94 -4.50 -54.11
CA VAL A 360 -0.87 -5.21 -53.40
C VAL A 360 -0.34 -6.38 -54.25
N ILE A 361 -1.22 -7.20 -54.81
CA ILE A 361 -0.84 -8.30 -55.71
C ILE A 361 -0.05 -7.77 -56.91
N LYS A 362 -0.48 -6.63 -57.48
CA LYS A 362 0.22 -5.99 -58.60
C LYS A 362 1.60 -5.45 -58.20
N ILE A 363 1.77 -4.98 -56.97
CA ILE A 363 3.07 -4.55 -56.44
C ILE A 363 3.98 -5.78 -56.24
N GLU A 364 3.45 -6.87 -55.72
CA GLU A 364 4.19 -8.14 -55.56
C GLU A 364 4.66 -8.68 -56.92
N GLU A 365 3.81 -8.66 -57.95
CA GLU A 365 4.17 -9.03 -59.33
C GLU A 365 5.25 -8.12 -59.95
N LEU A 366 5.20 -6.81 -59.66
CA LEU A 366 6.22 -5.85 -60.12
C LEU A 366 7.54 -6.01 -59.36
N GLN A 367 7.50 -6.37 -58.08
CA GLN A 367 8.67 -6.69 -57.28
C GLN A 367 9.33 -7.99 -57.75
N GLU A 368 8.55 -9.00 -58.14
CA GLU A 368 9.05 -10.26 -58.70
C GLU A 368 9.71 -10.06 -60.07
N ASN A 369 9.20 -9.13 -60.90
CA ASN A 369 9.81 -8.77 -62.19
C ASN A 369 11.07 -7.90 -62.06
N LYS A 370 11.17 -7.07 -61.02
CA LYS A 370 12.35 -6.20 -60.79
C LYS A 370 13.55 -6.94 -60.19
N LEU A 371 13.37 -8.19 -59.74
CA LEU A 371 14.43 -9.08 -59.28
C LEU A 371 15.12 -9.86 -60.42
N ARG A 372 14.69 -9.71 -61.68
CA ARG A 372 15.29 -10.41 -62.83
C ARG A 372 16.22 -9.59 -63.72
N ASP A 373 16.18 -8.27 -63.67
CA ASP A 373 17.05 -7.41 -64.48
C ASP A 373 17.89 -6.47 -63.59
N ASN A 374 19.21 -6.52 -63.80
CA ASN A 374 20.29 -5.71 -63.21
C ASN A 374 21.09 -6.38 -62.08
N GLN A 375 21.85 -7.42 -62.44
CA GLN A 375 23.12 -7.73 -61.78
C GLN A 375 24.27 -7.08 -62.57
N GLU A 376 24.59 -5.84 -62.25
CA GLU A 376 25.88 -5.22 -62.60
C GLU A 376 26.65 -4.89 -61.31
N THR A 377 27.48 -5.86 -60.93
CA THR A 377 28.88 -5.67 -60.53
C THR A 377 29.28 -4.31 -59.95
N ILE A 378 28.84 -3.99 -58.74
CA ILE A 378 29.64 -3.34 -57.68
C ILE A 378 29.02 -3.75 -56.34
N SER A 379 29.84 -4.22 -55.40
CA SER A 379 29.50 -4.52 -53.98
C SER A 379 29.14 -5.96 -53.56
N VAL A 380 29.48 -7.02 -54.30
CA VAL A 380 29.27 -8.41 -53.82
C VAL A 380 29.91 -8.66 -52.45
N ALA A 381 31.09 -8.09 -52.17
CA ALA A 381 31.76 -8.24 -50.87
C ALA A 381 31.11 -7.42 -49.72
N LYS A 382 30.51 -6.26 -50.02
CA LYS A 382 29.79 -5.46 -49.03
C LYS A 382 28.41 -6.02 -48.77
N LEU A 383 27.73 -6.48 -49.83
CA LEU A 383 26.45 -7.18 -49.75
C LEU A 383 26.59 -8.53 -49.02
N THR A 384 27.67 -9.30 -49.23
CA THR A 384 27.90 -10.53 -48.46
C THR A 384 28.27 -10.23 -47.00
N ALA A 385 28.98 -9.14 -46.72
CA ALA A 385 29.22 -8.67 -45.35
C ALA A 385 27.92 -8.22 -44.66
N ASP A 386 27.08 -7.44 -45.34
CA ASP A 386 25.80 -6.96 -44.83
C ASP A 386 24.83 -8.14 -44.66
N MET A 387 24.75 -9.07 -45.63
CA MET A 387 23.95 -10.29 -45.51
C MET A 387 24.44 -11.23 -44.39
N THR A 388 25.75 -11.34 -44.15
CA THR A 388 26.27 -12.16 -43.04
C THR A 388 26.04 -11.50 -41.70
N SER A 389 26.15 -10.16 -41.63
CA SER A 389 25.77 -9.36 -40.47
C SER A 389 24.29 -9.49 -40.16
N ASP A 390 23.42 -9.32 -41.16
CA ASP A 390 21.96 -9.45 -41.02
C ASP A 390 21.56 -10.88 -40.69
N LYS A 391 22.26 -11.88 -41.23
CA LYS A 391 22.07 -13.28 -40.86
C LYS A 391 22.46 -13.52 -39.39
N ILE A 392 23.55 -12.92 -38.90
CA ILE A 392 23.95 -13.02 -37.49
C ILE A 392 22.97 -12.25 -36.60
N ALA A 393 22.48 -11.08 -37.02
CA ALA A 393 21.48 -10.30 -36.29
C ALA A 393 20.14 -11.05 -36.22
N ALA A 394 19.68 -11.61 -37.34
CA ALA A 394 18.50 -12.47 -37.40
C ALA A 394 18.70 -13.74 -36.58
N GLN A 395 19.86 -14.40 -36.65
CA GLN A 395 20.17 -15.58 -35.84
C GLN A 395 20.12 -15.25 -34.35
N ARG A 396 20.76 -14.16 -33.91
CA ARG A 396 20.70 -13.69 -32.51
C ARG A 396 19.28 -13.35 -32.09
N ALA A 397 18.50 -12.68 -32.95
CA ALA A 397 17.09 -12.39 -32.67
C ALA A 397 16.24 -13.67 -32.56
N THR A 398 16.46 -14.66 -33.44
CA THR A 398 15.76 -15.95 -33.37
C THR A 398 16.18 -16.78 -32.16
N GLU A 399 17.44 -16.72 -31.76
CA GLU A 399 17.96 -17.40 -30.57
C GLU A 399 17.42 -16.75 -29.29
N GLN A 400 17.33 -15.41 -29.24
CA GLN A 400 16.66 -14.70 -28.18
C GLN A 400 15.16 -15.03 -28.13
N ASN A 401 14.47 -15.07 -29.27
CA ASN A 401 13.06 -15.48 -29.31
C ASN A 401 12.86 -16.95 -28.91
N LEU A 402 13.80 -17.83 -29.25
CA LEU A 402 13.80 -19.22 -28.77
C LEU A 402 13.97 -19.27 -27.26
N LYS A 403 14.93 -18.52 -26.71
CA LYS A 403 15.15 -18.44 -25.27
C LYS A 403 13.94 -17.88 -24.54
N LEU A 404 13.39 -16.75 -25.00
CA LEU A 404 12.16 -16.17 -24.45
C LEU A 404 10.99 -17.16 -24.52
N LYS A 405 10.88 -17.93 -25.61
CA LYS A 405 9.83 -18.95 -25.73
C LYS A 405 10.03 -20.13 -24.79
N THR A 406 11.27 -20.51 -24.51
CA THR A 406 11.59 -21.53 -23.49
C THR A 406 11.32 -20.98 -22.09
N ASP A 407 11.77 -19.77 -21.78
CA ASP A 407 11.52 -19.11 -20.50
C ASP A 407 10.01 -18.93 -20.24
N ILE A 408 9.22 -18.59 -21.27
CA ILE A 408 7.75 -18.53 -21.19
C ILE A 408 7.16 -19.92 -20.91
N LYS A 409 7.63 -20.97 -21.57
CA LYS A 409 7.15 -22.34 -21.31
C LYS A 409 7.49 -22.80 -19.88
N ASP A 410 8.68 -22.49 -19.39
CA ASP A 410 9.10 -22.83 -18.03
C ASP A 410 8.23 -22.07 -17.00
N LEU A 411 7.92 -20.80 -17.27
CA LEU A 411 6.98 -20.02 -16.46
C LEU A 411 5.56 -20.60 -16.51
N GLU A 412 5.08 -21.01 -17.70
CA GLU A 412 3.80 -21.68 -17.85
C GLU A 412 3.75 -22.99 -17.06
N GLU A 413 4.81 -23.80 -17.07
CA GLU A 413 4.91 -25.04 -16.30
C GLU A 413 4.90 -24.76 -14.79
N VAL A 414 5.66 -23.76 -14.33
CA VAL A 414 5.66 -23.33 -12.92
C VAL A 414 4.27 -22.84 -12.50
N VAL A 415 3.57 -22.10 -13.35
CA VAL A 415 2.20 -21.62 -13.07
C VAL A 415 1.21 -22.78 -13.03
N ILE A 416 1.30 -23.75 -13.94
CA ILE A 416 0.46 -24.96 -13.92
C ILE A 416 0.72 -25.76 -12.64
N LYS A 417 1.99 -25.96 -12.27
CA LYS A 417 2.36 -26.66 -11.03
C LYS A 417 1.84 -25.93 -9.80
N MET A 418 2.06 -24.62 -9.69
CA MET A 418 1.54 -23.81 -8.58
C MET A 418 0.01 -23.82 -8.53
N THR A 419 -0.66 -23.82 -9.68
CA THR A 419 -2.12 -23.89 -9.76
C THR A 419 -2.63 -25.25 -9.29
N LYS A 420 -1.94 -26.34 -9.66
CA LYS A 420 -2.21 -27.68 -9.18
C LYS A 420 -2.00 -27.80 -7.67
N ASP A 421 -0.86 -27.33 -7.16
CA ASP A 421 -0.56 -27.34 -5.72
C ASP A 421 -1.59 -26.50 -4.95
N LYS A 422 -2.00 -25.34 -5.49
CA LYS A 422 -3.07 -24.52 -4.92
C LYS A 422 -4.41 -25.26 -4.91
N LEU A 423 -4.74 -25.99 -5.98
CA LEU A 423 -5.96 -26.80 -6.03
C LEU A 423 -5.93 -27.89 -4.95
N GLU A 424 -4.85 -28.66 -4.87
CA GLU A 424 -4.66 -29.72 -3.87
C GLU A 424 -4.74 -29.17 -2.43
N LEU A 425 -4.08 -28.05 -2.15
CA LEU A 425 -4.18 -27.36 -0.86
C LEU A 425 -5.60 -26.87 -0.57
N THR A 426 -6.34 -26.37 -1.57
CA THR A 426 -7.73 -25.97 -1.38
C THR A 426 -8.65 -27.17 -1.13
N GLU A 427 -8.42 -28.30 -1.79
CA GLU A 427 -9.19 -29.53 -1.58
C GLU A 427 -8.97 -30.07 -0.17
N ILE A 428 -7.70 -30.18 0.28
CA ILE A 428 -7.35 -30.57 1.65
C ILE A 428 -8.00 -29.62 2.65
N LEU A 429 -7.90 -28.31 2.44
CA LEU A 429 -8.52 -27.31 3.32
C LEU A 429 -10.04 -27.46 3.38
N THR A 430 -10.71 -27.75 2.25
CA THR A 430 -12.16 -27.97 2.25
C THR A 430 -12.54 -29.27 2.97
N HIS A 431 -11.71 -30.31 2.86
CA HIS A 431 -11.89 -31.58 3.54
C HIS A 431 -11.69 -31.44 5.07
N GLU A 432 -10.64 -30.75 5.51
CA GLU A 432 -10.44 -30.45 6.93
C GLU A 432 -11.59 -29.61 7.51
N LYS A 433 -12.09 -28.64 6.73
CA LYS A 433 -13.28 -27.85 7.13
C LYS A 433 -14.54 -28.70 7.24
N SER A 434 -14.76 -29.69 6.36
CA SER A 434 -15.92 -30.58 6.49
C SER A 434 -15.76 -31.53 7.67
N LEU A 435 -14.55 -32.06 7.90
CA LEU A 435 -14.24 -32.88 9.07
C LEU A 435 -14.41 -32.10 10.38
N SER A 436 -13.94 -30.86 10.44
CA SER A 436 -14.11 -29.97 11.60
C SER A 436 -15.59 -29.73 11.91
N LYS A 437 -16.43 -29.52 10.89
CA LYS A 437 -17.89 -29.41 11.06
C LYS A 437 -18.50 -30.71 11.59
N GLU A 438 -18.07 -31.86 11.07
CA GLU A 438 -18.54 -33.17 11.55
C GLU A 438 -18.17 -33.40 13.02
N LEU A 439 -16.93 -33.08 13.42
CA LEU A 439 -16.48 -33.17 14.81
C LEU A 439 -17.27 -32.22 15.71
N MET A 440 -17.55 -31.00 15.26
CA MET A 440 -18.37 -30.05 15.99
C MET A 440 -19.80 -30.56 16.22
N LEU A 441 -20.41 -31.20 15.21
CA LEU A 441 -21.72 -31.85 15.36
C LEU A 441 -21.67 -33.02 16.34
N LYS A 442 -20.64 -33.87 16.27
CA LYS A 442 -20.46 -34.98 17.22
C LYS A 442 -20.28 -34.48 18.66
N LEU A 443 -19.55 -33.37 18.86
CA LEU A 443 -19.42 -32.75 20.17
C LEU A 443 -20.76 -32.21 20.68
N ALA A 444 -21.54 -31.52 19.82
CA ALA A 444 -22.87 -31.05 20.16
C ALA A 444 -23.82 -32.20 20.56
N ASP A 445 -23.80 -33.32 19.83
CA ASP A 445 -24.60 -34.50 20.15
C ASP A 445 -24.20 -35.12 21.51
N ILE A 446 -22.90 -35.16 21.83
CA ILE A 446 -22.42 -35.67 23.11
C ILE A 446 -22.82 -34.72 24.25
N GLU A 447 -22.72 -33.41 24.06
CA GLU A 447 -23.19 -32.42 25.03
C GLU A 447 -24.69 -32.53 25.30
N GLU A 448 -25.50 -32.75 24.26
CA GLU A 448 -26.94 -32.95 24.41
C GLU A 448 -27.25 -34.25 25.18
N LYS A 449 -26.57 -35.35 24.85
CA LYS A 449 -26.67 -36.61 25.61
C LYS A 449 -26.25 -36.42 27.07
N GLY A 450 -25.17 -35.67 27.32
CA GLY A 450 -24.72 -35.32 28.67
C GLY A 450 -25.76 -34.52 29.46
N LYS A 451 -26.35 -33.49 28.85
CA LYS A 451 -27.45 -32.70 29.44
C LYS A 451 -28.67 -33.57 29.73
N SER A 452 -29.04 -34.46 28.80
CA SER A 452 -30.14 -35.41 28.98
C SER A 452 -29.89 -36.37 30.15
N MET A 453 -28.69 -36.95 30.25
CA MET A 453 -28.32 -37.80 31.39
C MET A 453 -28.30 -37.03 32.71
N GLN A 454 -27.80 -35.79 32.72
CA GLN A 454 -27.81 -34.95 33.91
C GLN A 454 -29.23 -34.60 34.36
N ASN A 455 -30.15 -34.32 33.42
CA ASN A 455 -31.55 -34.10 33.75
C ASN A 455 -32.21 -35.37 34.31
N ASN A 456 -31.91 -36.54 33.75
CA ASN A 456 -32.39 -37.82 34.27
C ASN A 456 -31.84 -38.10 35.68
N LEU A 457 -30.58 -37.78 35.95
CA LEU A 457 -29.99 -37.90 37.30
C LEU A 457 -30.68 -36.95 38.28
N LYS A 458 -30.87 -35.68 37.92
CA LYS A 458 -31.62 -34.72 38.75
C LYS A 458 -33.04 -35.21 39.06
N ALA A 459 -33.76 -35.73 38.06
CA ALA A 459 -35.08 -36.29 38.26
C ALA A 459 -35.06 -37.52 39.20
N LYS A 460 -34.03 -38.38 39.11
CA LYS A 460 -33.84 -39.51 40.03
C LYS A 460 -33.49 -39.05 41.45
N ASP A 461 -32.68 -38.01 41.58
CA ASP A 461 -32.34 -37.42 42.88
C ASP A 461 -33.57 -36.77 43.52
N GLU A 462 -34.41 -36.08 42.75
CA GLU A 462 -35.70 -35.54 43.22
C GLU A 462 -36.64 -36.65 43.71
N GLU A 463 -36.77 -37.75 42.97
CA GLU A 463 -37.53 -38.94 43.40
C GLU A 463 -36.94 -39.57 44.67
N MET A 464 -35.60 -39.64 44.78
CA MET A 464 -34.91 -40.15 45.96
C MET A 464 -35.19 -39.27 47.19
N ILE A 465 -35.14 -37.94 47.02
CA ILE A 465 -35.49 -36.98 48.07
C ILE A 465 -36.96 -37.14 48.48
N ARG A 466 -37.88 -37.31 47.51
CA ARG A 466 -39.30 -37.57 47.80
C ARG A 466 -39.47 -38.83 48.64
N LEU A 467 -38.89 -39.94 48.20
CA LEU A 467 -38.89 -41.21 48.95
C LEU A 467 -38.29 -41.05 50.35
N GLN A 468 -37.14 -40.39 50.50
CA GLN A 468 -36.54 -40.15 51.81
C GLN A 468 -37.43 -39.30 52.72
N SER A 469 -38.14 -38.31 52.17
CA SER A 469 -39.10 -37.50 52.92
C SER A 469 -40.31 -38.33 53.37
N GLU A 470 -40.87 -39.17 52.49
CA GLU A 470 -41.96 -40.11 52.80
C GLU A 470 -41.53 -41.10 53.90
N TRP A 471 -40.33 -41.68 53.80
CA TRP A 471 -39.75 -42.56 54.82
C TRP A 471 -39.60 -41.85 56.16
N ARG A 472 -39.11 -40.61 56.17
CA ARG A 472 -38.95 -39.80 57.39
C ARG A 472 -40.30 -39.48 58.03
N GLU A 473 -41.31 -39.16 57.23
CA GLU A 473 -42.67 -38.96 57.74
C GLU A 473 -43.28 -40.23 58.30
N LEU A 474 -43.08 -41.38 57.64
CA LEU A 474 -43.54 -42.68 58.12
C LEU A 474 -42.87 -43.05 59.45
N ALA A 475 -41.56 -42.84 59.55
CA ALA A 475 -40.79 -43.06 60.78
C ALA A 475 -41.29 -42.16 61.92
N LYS A 476 -41.63 -40.90 61.64
CA LYS A 476 -42.24 -39.99 62.61
C LYS A 476 -43.61 -40.49 63.09
N LYS A 477 -44.49 -40.90 62.16
CA LYS A 477 -45.81 -41.49 62.50
C LYS A 477 -45.69 -42.76 63.35
N TYR A 478 -44.68 -43.58 63.09
CA TYR A 478 -44.40 -44.79 63.87
C TYR A 478 -43.94 -44.45 65.29
N ASN A 479 -42.98 -43.53 65.45
CA ASN A 479 -42.53 -43.06 66.77
C ASN A 479 -43.66 -42.40 67.57
N ASP A 480 -44.48 -41.57 66.93
CA ASP A 480 -45.63 -40.93 67.58
C ASP A 480 -46.66 -41.98 68.07
N SER A 481 -46.82 -43.11 67.36
CA SER A 481 -47.68 -44.21 67.80
C SER A 481 -47.07 -44.99 68.97
N LEU A 482 -45.75 -45.21 68.97
CA LEU A 482 -45.03 -45.88 70.04
C LEU A 482 -45.07 -45.05 71.34
N GLN A 483 -44.94 -43.73 71.23
CA GLN A 483 -45.02 -42.81 72.36
C GLN A 483 -46.44 -42.73 72.94
N LYS A 484 -47.48 -42.80 72.10
CA LYS A 484 -48.88 -42.92 72.58
C LYS A 484 -49.16 -44.24 73.30
N GLN A 485 -48.43 -45.31 72.96
CA GLN A 485 -48.55 -46.61 73.61
C GLN A 485 -47.83 -46.66 74.97
N SER A 486 -46.74 -45.91 75.15
CA SER A 486 -46.01 -45.85 76.43
C SER A 486 -46.66 -44.95 77.48
N VAL A 487 -47.44 -43.93 77.08
CA VAL A 487 -48.16 -43.05 78.04
C VAL A 487 -49.41 -43.74 78.64
N ALA A 488 -49.86 -44.86 78.08
CA ALA A 488 -51.02 -45.60 78.59
C ALA A 488 -50.70 -46.62 79.71
N SER A 489 -49.43 -46.87 80.07
CA SER A 489 -49.07 -48.02 80.93
C SER A 489 -48.31 -47.74 82.24
N VAL A 490 -48.07 -46.50 82.67
CA VAL A 490 -47.42 -46.27 83.98
C VAL A 490 -48.03 -45.08 84.72
N GLY A 491 -48.99 -45.39 85.58
CA GLY A 491 -49.34 -44.59 86.75
C GLY A 491 -49.40 -45.50 87.97
N ALA A 492 -48.32 -45.58 88.74
CA ALA A 492 -48.32 -45.88 90.18
C ALA A 492 -46.87 -46.04 90.73
N GLU A 493 -46.57 -45.19 91.71
CA GLU A 493 -45.71 -45.41 92.88
C GLU A 493 -44.17 -45.27 92.82
N SER A 494 -43.72 -44.33 93.67
CA SER A 494 -42.38 -44.04 94.23
C SER A 494 -42.11 -44.97 95.45
N PRO A 495 -41.07 -44.86 96.32
CA PRO A 495 -39.84 -44.02 96.35
C PRO A 495 -38.54 -44.75 96.87
N VAL A 496 -37.46 -43.99 97.10
CA VAL A 496 -36.39 -44.12 98.14
C VAL A 496 -34.98 -44.66 97.75
N GLU A 497 -34.05 -43.70 97.67
CA GLU A 497 -32.70 -43.53 98.29
C GLU A 497 -31.60 -44.61 98.37
N SER A 498 -30.37 -44.10 98.15
CA SER A 498 -29.12 -44.29 98.93
C SER A 498 -27.91 -44.99 98.27
N ASN A 499 -26.84 -44.18 98.17
CA ASN A 499 -25.40 -44.46 98.18
C ASN A 499 -24.94 -45.83 98.71
N ASN A 500 -23.94 -46.43 98.05
CA ASN A 500 -22.69 -46.87 98.71
C ASN A 500 -21.58 -47.29 97.73
N HIS A 501 -20.39 -47.40 98.32
CA HIS A 501 -19.04 -47.30 97.78
C HIS A 501 -18.34 -48.70 97.68
N THR A 502 -17.36 -48.81 96.77
CA THR A 502 -16.15 -49.67 96.81
C THR A 502 -16.23 -51.19 96.52
N GLN A 503 -15.44 -51.67 95.54
CA GLN A 503 -14.44 -52.77 95.60
C GLN A 503 -14.01 -53.26 94.19
N HIS A 504 -12.71 -53.12 93.82
CA HIS A 504 -11.66 -54.16 93.69
C HIS A 504 -11.66 -54.86 92.29
N VAL A 505 -10.58 -55.28 91.60
CA VAL A 505 -9.10 -55.15 91.55
C VAL A 505 -8.63 -55.93 90.28
N ASN A 506 -7.38 -55.76 89.84
CA ASN A 506 -6.56 -56.63 88.96
C ASN A 506 -6.81 -56.61 87.43
N GLU A 507 -5.82 -56.77 86.53
CA GLU A 507 -4.36 -56.92 86.57
C GLU A 507 -3.80 -56.73 85.13
N SER A 508 -2.48 -56.60 85.05
CA SER A 508 -1.63 -56.22 83.91
C SER A 508 -1.39 -57.33 82.86
N SER A 509 -0.87 -56.91 81.69
CA SER A 509 0.07 -57.54 80.70
C SER A 509 0.42 -59.03 80.82
N PRO A 510 0.72 -59.77 79.71
CA PRO A 510 2.09 -59.79 79.14
C PRO A 510 2.19 -60.17 77.61
N ILE A 511 3.13 -59.63 76.80
CA ILE A 511 4.50 -60.09 76.42
C ILE A 511 4.58 -61.13 75.24
N GLU A 512 5.44 -60.81 74.25
CA GLU A 512 6.23 -61.70 73.33
C GLU A 512 5.55 -62.54 72.23
N ASP A 513 6.12 -62.85 71.06
CA ASP A 513 7.32 -62.43 70.32
C ASP A 513 7.32 -63.12 68.93
N ASN A 514 8.25 -62.70 68.06
CA ASN A 514 8.97 -63.48 67.03
C ASN A 514 8.43 -63.69 65.59
N ASN A 515 8.94 -62.82 64.71
CA ASN A 515 10.01 -63.08 63.72
C ASN A 515 9.80 -63.87 62.40
N ASN A 516 10.22 -63.18 61.33
CA ASN A 516 11.06 -63.58 60.19
C ASN A 516 10.51 -64.28 58.92
N GLY A 517 11.03 -63.78 57.78
CA GLY A 517 11.35 -64.56 56.57
C GLY A 517 10.50 -64.21 55.35
N PHE A 518 10.86 -63.22 54.52
CA PHE A 518 11.73 -63.37 53.34
C PHE A 518 11.34 -64.52 52.39
N SER A 519 11.01 -64.18 51.14
CA SER A 519 11.47 -64.80 49.86
C SER A 519 10.35 -64.91 48.80
N SER A 520 10.52 -64.18 47.70
CA SER A 520 10.16 -64.59 46.32
C SER A 520 10.82 -65.96 46.02
N PRO A 521 10.47 -66.80 45.00
CA PRO A 521 10.06 -66.37 43.66
C PRO A 521 9.24 -67.41 42.82
N THR A 522 9.18 -67.14 41.50
CA THR A 522 9.24 -68.09 40.37
C THR A 522 8.00 -68.85 39.88
N GLU A 523 7.65 -68.50 38.63
CA GLU A 523 7.59 -69.36 37.44
C GLU A 523 6.38 -70.27 37.15
N SER A 524 5.83 -69.99 35.97
CA SER A 524 5.68 -70.95 34.86
C SER A 524 4.39 -71.77 34.73
N LEU A 525 3.68 -71.41 33.64
CA LEU A 525 3.27 -72.27 32.52
C LEU A 525 2.04 -73.18 32.67
N LYS A 526 1.10 -72.91 31.74
CA LYS A 526 0.30 -73.84 30.92
C LYS A 526 -0.75 -74.72 31.63
N SER A 527 -2.01 -74.54 31.26
CA SER A 527 -2.68 -75.39 30.25
C SER A 527 -4.19 -75.12 30.11
N VAL A 528 -4.59 -74.74 28.90
CA VAL A 528 -5.67 -75.32 28.06
C VAL A 528 -6.61 -76.33 28.78
N ASN A 529 -7.92 -76.03 28.89
CA ASN A 529 -8.98 -76.47 27.94
C ASN A 529 -10.40 -76.39 28.57
N VAL A 530 -11.29 -75.64 27.88
CA VAL A 530 -12.68 -76.00 27.49
C VAL A 530 -13.61 -76.70 28.51
N ASN A 531 -14.59 -75.92 29.01
CA ASN A 531 -16.07 -76.06 29.01
C ASN A 531 -16.75 -77.47 28.94
N PRO A 532 -18.06 -77.63 29.24
CA PRO A 532 -19.00 -76.84 30.07
C PRO A 532 -19.98 -77.72 30.94
N HIS A 533 -20.94 -77.06 31.59
CA HIS A 533 -22.31 -77.54 31.92
C HIS A 533 -22.55 -78.41 33.18
N ILE A 534 -23.25 -77.86 34.19
CA ILE A 534 -24.70 -78.06 34.44
C ILE A 534 -25.12 -77.33 35.73
N ASP A 535 -26.31 -76.75 35.63
CA ASP A 535 -27.02 -75.92 36.60
C ASP A 535 -27.34 -76.59 37.95
N THR A 536 -27.53 -75.73 38.96
CA THR A 536 -28.75 -75.59 39.79
C THR A 536 -28.48 -75.61 41.31
N LEU A 537 -29.03 -74.58 41.96
CA LEU A 537 -29.32 -74.39 43.40
C LEU A 537 -28.23 -73.78 44.30
N CYS A 538 -28.19 -72.44 44.25
CA CYS A 538 -28.65 -71.56 45.33
C CYS A 538 -28.30 -71.97 46.77
N GLU A 539 -27.12 -71.55 47.23
CA GLU A 539 -26.96 -71.05 48.59
C GLU A 539 -26.64 -69.56 48.53
N VAL A 540 -27.64 -68.76 48.88
CA VAL A 540 -27.50 -67.34 49.21
C VAL A 540 -26.64 -67.26 50.47
N SER A 541 -25.34 -67.19 50.28
CA SER A 541 -24.40 -66.69 51.29
C SER A 541 -23.81 -65.38 50.77
N ASN A 542 -24.20 -64.28 51.41
CA ASN A 542 -23.77 -62.91 51.15
C ASN A 542 -22.26 -62.69 51.35
N ARG A 543 -21.41 -63.25 50.48
CA ARG A 543 -19.99 -62.91 50.38
C ARG A 543 -19.53 -62.98 48.93
N ILE A 544 -19.55 -61.83 48.26
CA ILE A 544 -18.67 -61.30 47.19
C ILE A 544 -19.39 -59.99 46.76
N PRO A 545 -18.77 -58.79 46.83
CA PRO A 545 -17.62 -58.49 45.99
C PRO A 545 -16.67 -57.43 46.57
N LYS A 546 -16.00 -57.67 47.72
CA LYS A 546 -14.84 -56.82 48.04
C LYS A 546 -13.70 -57.08 47.05
N GLU A 547 -13.41 -58.35 46.77
CA GLU A 547 -12.36 -58.74 45.80
C GLU A 547 -12.70 -58.31 44.37
N ASP A 548 -13.91 -58.58 43.87
CA ASP A 548 -14.33 -58.19 42.51
C ASP A 548 -14.44 -56.66 42.33
N ALA A 549 -14.83 -55.91 43.38
CA ALA A 549 -14.78 -54.45 43.34
C ALA A 549 -13.34 -53.91 43.38
N MET A 550 -12.44 -54.55 44.15
CA MET A 550 -11.01 -54.20 44.18
C MET A 550 -10.32 -54.53 42.84
N CYS A 551 -10.65 -55.66 42.19
CA CYS A 551 -10.14 -56.00 40.86
C CYS A 551 -10.60 -54.99 39.79
N LYS A 552 -11.89 -54.63 39.77
CA LYS A 552 -12.41 -53.59 38.84
C LYS A 552 -11.79 -52.22 39.10
N LEU A 553 -11.52 -51.90 40.36
CA LEU A 553 -10.84 -50.66 40.73
C LEU A 553 -9.37 -50.67 40.29
N GLN A 554 -8.67 -51.80 40.48
CA GLN A 554 -7.30 -52.00 40.00
C GLN A 554 -7.21 -51.91 38.48
N GLU A 555 -8.11 -52.56 37.75
CA GLU A 555 -8.18 -52.51 36.29
C GLU A 555 -8.43 -51.08 35.81
N ARG A 556 -9.34 -50.35 36.45
CA ARG A 556 -9.58 -48.93 36.16
C ARG A 556 -8.36 -48.06 36.44
N PHE A 557 -7.64 -48.29 37.55
CA PHE A 557 -6.41 -47.56 37.83
C PHE A 557 -5.31 -47.86 36.83
N MET A 558 -5.16 -49.12 36.40
CA MET A 558 -4.21 -49.49 35.35
C MET A 558 -4.56 -48.81 34.02
N CYS A 559 -5.81 -48.85 33.59
CA CYS A 559 -6.24 -48.16 32.38
C CYS A 559 -6.00 -46.64 32.45
N ILE A 560 -6.28 -46.00 33.59
CA ILE A 560 -6.01 -44.57 33.78
C ILE A 560 -4.51 -44.29 33.79
N MET A 561 -3.68 -45.15 34.40
CA MET A 561 -2.23 -44.98 34.36
C MET A 561 -1.66 -45.13 32.95
N ASP A 562 -2.15 -46.10 32.18
CA ASP A 562 -1.77 -46.27 30.78
C ASP A 562 -2.25 -45.08 29.93
N GLU A 563 -3.45 -44.57 30.17
CA GLU A 563 -3.96 -43.37 29.51
C GLU A 563 -3.13 -42.13 29.87
N VAL A 564 -2.77 -41.94 31.15
CA VAL A 564 -1.90 -40.85 31.60
C VAL A 564 -0.50 -40.97 31.01
N ALA A 565 0.04 -42.18 30.89
CA ALA A 565 1.33 -42.43 30.23
C ALA A 565 1.26 -42.07 28.74
N ASN A 566 0.22 -42.53 28.03
CA ASN A 566 0.01 -42.19 26.61
C ASN A 566 -0.20 -40.69 26.40
N LEU A 567 -0.96 -40.02 27.27
CA LEU A 567 -1.15 -38.57 27.23
C LEU A 567 0.15 -37.81 27.54
N SER A 568 0.99 -38.35 28.43
CA SER A 568 2.31 -37.81 28.71
C SER A 568 3.23 -37.95 27.49
N ASP A 569 3.26 -39.11 26.83
CA ASP A 569 4.08 -39.32 25.63
C ASP A 569 3.61 -38.44 24.47
N GLU A 570 2.29 -38.30 24.27
CA GLU A 570 1.75 -37.40 23.26
C GLU A 570 2.05 -35.92 23.59
N LYS A 571 2.04 -35.54 24.88
CA LYS A 571 2.48 -34.21 25.30
C LYS A 571 3.94 -33.97 24.92
N HIS A 572 4.85 -34.90 25.22
CA HIS A 572 6.27 -34.75 24.85
C HIS A 572 6.45 -34.69 23.32
N ARG A 573 5.66 -35.46 22.57
CA ARG A 573 5.66 -35.41 21.10
C ARG A 573 5.21 -34.04 20.59
N LEU A 574 4.15 -33.49 21.15
CA LEU A 574 3.65 -32.16 20.80
C LEU A 574 4.63 -31.06 21.19
N GLU A 575 5.29 -31.16 22.35
CA GLU A 575 6.33 -30.22 22.77
C GLU A 575 7.52 -30.24 21.80
N HIS A 576 7.96 -31.41 21.34
CA HIS A 576 9.00 -31.52 20.33
C HIS A 576 8.58 -30.87 19.00
N ILE A 577 7.34 -31.07 18.56
CA ILE A 577 6.81 -30.44 17.34
C ILE A 577 6.75 -28.92 17.50
N ILE A 578 6.30 -28.41 18.65
CA ILE A 578 6.26 -26.97 18.93
C ILE A 578 7.68 -26.38 18.86
N LEU A 579 8.67 -27.05 19.46
CA LEU A 579 10.06 -26.59 19.43
C LEU A 579 10.63 -26.59 18.01
N GLN A 580 10.29 -27.59 17.20
CA GLN A 580 10.66 -27.60 15.78
C GLN A 580 9.99 -26.45 15.00
N LEU A 581 8.68 -26.24 15.18
CA LEU A 581 7.95 -25.15 14.52
C LEU A 581 8.46 -23.78 14.96
N GLN A 582 8.90 -23.65 16.21
CA GLN A 582 9.53 -22.43 16.71
C GLN A 582 10.86 -22.18 16.01
N ASN A 583 11.73 -23.18 15.89
CA ASN A 583 12.99 -23.06 15.15
C ASN A 583 12.76 -22.74 13.66
N GLU A 584 11.75 -23.36 13.03
CA GLU A 584 11.36 -23.05 11.66
C GLU A 584 10.85 -21.61 11.53
N THR A 585 10.07 -21.13 12.51
CA THR A 585 9.58 -19.74 12.55
C THR A 585 10.72 -18.75 12.72
N ASP A 586 11.68 -19.03 13.61
CA ASP A 586 12.86 -18.19 13.82
C ASP A 586 13.71 -18.09 12.54
N THR A 587 13.92 -19.22 11.86
CA THR A 587 14.62 -19.27 10.57
C THR A 587 13.88 -18.46 9.50
N ILE A 588 12.55 -18.58 9.42
CA ILE A 588 11.73 -17.78 8.50
C ILE A 588 11.85 -16.29 8.83
N CYS A 589 11.87 -15.91 10.11
CA CYS A 589 12.07 -14.53 10.54
C CYS A 589 13.43 -13.98 10.09
N GLU A 590 14.50 -14.76 10.18
CA GLU A 590 15.82 -14.38 9.66
C GLU A 590 15.79 -14.16 8.14
N TYR A 591 15.15 -15.05 7.38
CA TYR A 591 14.97 -14.87 5.93
C TYR A 591 14.16 -13.62 5.58
N VAL A 592 13.10 -13.32 6.34
CA VAL A 592 12.31 -12.10 6.15
C VAL A 592 13.17 -10.85 6.43
N ALA A 593 13.98 -10.85 7.49
CA ALA A 593 14.89 -9.76 7.80
C ALA A 593 15.94 -9.57 6.70
N LEU A 594 16.55 -10.64 6.20
CA LEU A 594 17.51 -10.60 5.09
C LEU A 594 16.85 -10.09 3.81
N TYR A 595 15.63 -10.53 3.49
CA TYR A 595 14.90 -10.05 2.34
C TYR A 595 14.56 -8.55 2.45
N GLN A 596 14.13 -8.10 3.64
CA GLN A 596 13.88 -6.68 3.91
C GLN A 596 15.16 -5.85 3.76
N GLN A 597 16.28 -6.33 4.29
CA GLN A 597 17.59 -5.69 4.13
C GLN A 597 18.00 -5.63 2.66
N GLN A 598 17.89 -6.74 1.92
CA GLN A 598 18.20 -6.80 0.49
C GLN A 598 17.32 -5.83 -0.29
N ARG A 599 16.02 -5.76 0.02
CA ARG A 599 15.07 -4.84 -0.62
C ARG A 599 15.42 -3.38 -0.31
N SER A 600 15.80 -3.07 0.92
CA SER A 600 16.26 -1.73 1.32
C SER A 600 17.53 -1.33 0.58
N LEU A 601 18.50 -2.25 0.44
CA LEU A 601 19.74 -1.99 -0.31
C LEU A 601 19.46 -1.78 -1.80
N LEU A 602 18.59 -2.59 -2.38
CA LEU A 602 18.20 -2.46 -3.79
C LEU A 602 17.50 -1.13 -4.04
N LYS A 603 16.56 -0.76 -3.15
CA LYS A 603 15.87 0.53 -3.20
C LYS A 603 16.85 1.70 -3.08
N LYS A 604 17.79 1.64 -2.13
CA LYS A 604 18.83 2.67 -1.97
C LYS A 604 19.69 2.80 -3.22
N ARG A 605 20.09 1.69 -3.83
CA ARG A 605 20.88 1.69 -5.06
C ARG A 605 20.10 2.28 -6.24
N ASP A 606 18.81 2.00 -6.32
CA ASP A 606 17.95 2.56 -7.35
C ASP A 606 17.70 4.07 -7.12
N GLU A 607 17.56 4.51 -5.86
CA GLU A 607 17.50 5.92 -5.47
C GLU A 607 18.81 6.66 -5.84
N ASP A 608 19.98 6.10 -5.51
CA ASP A 608 21.29 6.66 -5.87
C ASP A 608 21.46 6.76 -7.40
N ARG A 609 20.97 5.75 -8.13
CA ARG A 609 20.99 5.73 -9.59
C ARG A 609 20.10 6.81 -10.19
N ILE A 610 18.88 6.96 -9.68
CA ILE A 610 17.95 8.01 -10.13
C ILE A 610 18.58 9.38 -9.87
N HIS A 611 19.18 9.57 -8.69
CA HIS A 611 19.84 10.82 -8.35
C HIS A 611 21.02 11.15 -9.29
N GLN A 612 21.83 10.16 -9.66
CA GLN A 612 22.89 10.35 -10.66
C GLN A 612 22.35 10.67 -12.05
N LEU A 613 21.25 10.04 -12.46
CA LEU A 613 20.58 10.36 -13.73
C LEU A 613 20.02 11.79 -13.73
N GLU A 614 19.47 12.25 -12.61
CA GLU A 614 19.00 13.64 -12.45
C GLU A 614 20.16 14.65 -12.58
N ILE A 615 21.31 14.37 -11.93
CA ILE A 615 22.51 15.22 -12.05
C ILE A 615 22.99 15.23 -13.52
N PHE A 616 23.08 14.07 -14.15
CA PHE A 616 23.50 13.96 -15.55
C PHE A 616 22.55 14.70 -16.50
N GLU A 617 21.23 14.57 -16.32
CA GLU A 617 20.24 15.30 -17.11
C GLU A 617 20.40 16.81 -16.93
N LYS A 618 20.69 17.27 -15.71
CA LYS A 618 20.97 18.67 -15.42
C LYS A 618 22.23 19.15 -16.15
N GLU A 619 23.34 18.42 -16.06
CA GLU A 619 24.61 18.76 -16.75
C GLU A 619 24.44 18.78 -18.28
N CYS A 620 23.69 17.82 -18.85
CA CYS A 620 23.37 17.82 -20.28
C CYS A 620 22.52 19.02 -20.68
N ASN A 621 21.57 19.44 -19.84
CA ASN A 621 20.77 20.64 -20.09
C ASN A 621 21.64 21.90 -20.01
N GLU A 622 22.51 22.03 -19.01
CA GLU A 622 23.45 23.15 -18.87
C GLU A 622 24.41 23.23 -20.08
N LEU A 623 24.95 22.10 -20.54
CA LEU A 623 25.82 22.06 -21.73
C LEU A 623 25.05 22.46 -23.00
N ARG A 624 23.78 22.05 -23.12
CA ARG A 624 22.93 22.45 -24.25
C ARG A 624 22.66 23.95 -24.23
N ASP A 625 22.42 24.53 -23.06
CA ASP A 625 22.17 25.96 -22.93
C ASP A 625 23.45 26.76 -23.27
N LEU A 626 24.62 26.33 -22.79
CA LEU A 626 25.92 26.92 -23.16
C LEU A 626 26.23 26.82 -24.66
N LEU A 627 25.92 25.68 -25.30
CA LEU A 627 26.04 25.52 -26.76
C LEU A 627 25.07 26.46 -27.50
N GLY A 628 23.87 26.66 -26.96
CA GLY A 628 22.90 27.64 -27.45
C GLY A 628 23.45 29.06 -27.40
N GLU A 629 24.02 29.47 -26.27
CA GLU A 629 24.67 30.77 -26.10
C GLU A 629 25.85 30.96 -27.06
N LEU A 630 26.69 29.93 -27.23
CA LEU A 630 27.85 29.98 -28.14
C LEU A 630 27.40 30.09 -29.60
N ARG A 631 26.31 29.39 -29.97
CA ARG A 631 25.69 29.53 -31.30
C ARG A 631 25.12 30.92 -31.51
N GLU A 632 24.49 31.52 -30.51
CA GLU A 632 23.96 32.88 -30.59
C GLU A 632 25.07 33.93 -30.70
N LEU A 633 26.16 33.77 -29.94
CA LEU A 633 27.36 34.59 -30.03
C LEU A 633 28.01 34.50 -31.43
N LEU A 634 28.11 33.29 -32.00
CA LEU A 634 28.58 33.10 -33.38
C LEU A 634 27.66 33.76 -34.41
N PHE A 635 26.34 33.74 -34.19
CA PHE A 635 25.38 34.40 -35.07
C PHE A 635 25.55 35.93 -35.02
N ARG A 636 25.66 36.51 -33.81
CA ARG A 636 25.96 37.93 -33.62
C ARG A 636 27.29 38.33 -34.25
N LEU A 637 28.33 37.51 -34.08
CA LEU A 637 29.65 37.74 -34.68
C LEU A 637 29.62 37.69 -36.22
N ALA A 638 28.73 36.89 -36.80
CA ALA A 638 28.55 36.77 -38.25
C ALA A 638 27.73 37.93 -38.85
N GLU A 639 26.79 38.51 -38.09
CA GLU A 639 25.96 39.65 -38.49
C GLU A 639 26.71 40.99 -38.44
N ASP A 640 27.76 41.09 -37.63
CA ASP A 640 28.50 42.33 -37.43
C ASP A 640 29.29 42.74 -38.68
N LYS A 641 28.99 43.92 -39.25
CA LYS A 641 29.43 44.33 -40.60
C LYS A 641 30.93 44.56 -40.71
N GLU A 642 31.57 45.00 -39.62
CA GLU A 642 33.03 45.20 -39.58
C GLU A 642 33.75 43.84 -39.56
N ILE A 643 33.30 42.93 -38.69
CA ILE A 643 33.90 41.59 -38.50
C ILE A 643 33.62 40.68 -39.72
N SER A 644 32.45 40.81 -40.34
CA SER A 644 32.08 40.14 -41.59
C SER A 644 33.01 40.52 -42.75
N GLY A 645 33.51 41.77 -42.77
CA GLY A 645 34.53 42.21 -43.71
C GLY A 645 35.88 41.52 -43.50
N TYR A 646 36.31 41.35 -42.24
CA TYR A 646 37.55 40.66 -41.85
C TYR A 646 37.50 39.13 -42.03
N LEU A 647 36.32 38.52 -42.02
CA LEU A 647 36.12 37.08 -42.20
C LEU A 647 36.12 36.61 -43.66
N LYS A 648 36.08 37.53 -44.65
CA LYS A 648 36.11 37.20 -46.10
C LYS A 648 37.42 36.55 -46.57
N THR A 649 38.44 36.47 -45.72
CA THR A 649 39.67 35.73 -46.02
C THR A 649 39.35 34.22 -46.07
N GLU A 650 39.60 33.58 -47.21
CA GLU A 650 39.16 32.22 -47.54
C GLU A 650 39.52 31.14 -46.48
N SER A 651 40.67 31.29 -45.81
CA SER A 651 41.07 30.44 -44.68
C SER A 651 40.12 30.53 -43.48
N ARG A 652 39.64 31.73 -43.14
CA ARG A 652 38.83 31.97 -41.93
C ARG A 652 37.35 31.66 -42.14
N LEU A 653 36.87 31.77 -43.37
CA LEU A 653 35.56 31.25 -43.76
C LEU A 653 35.49 29.73 -43.58
N ASN A 654 36.57 29.02 -43.92
CA ASN A 654 36.69 27.58 -43.69
C ASN A 654 36.74 27.25 -42.19
N ASP A 655 37.45 28.03 -41.38
CA ASP A 655 37.47 27.84 -39.92
C ASP A 655 36.08 28.06 -39.30
N MET A 656 35.35 29.08 -39.73
CA MET A 656 33.96 29.33 -39.30
C MET A 656 32.96 28.29 -39.80
N ALA A 657 33.23 27.67 -40.97
CA ALA A 657 32.44 26.54 -41.46
C ALA A 657 32.70 25.29 -40.60
N ARG A 658 33.97 25.00 -40.26
CA ARG A 658 34.35 23.91 -39.35
C ARG A 658 33.77 24.09 -37.95
N ILE A 659 33.77 25.29 -37.40
CA ILE A 659 33.18 25.56 -36.08
C ILE A 659 31.67 25.32 -36.11
N ARG A 660 30.98 25.71 -37.20
CA ARG A 660 29.56 25.42 -37.38
C ARG A 660 29.29 23.93 -37.55
N GLU A 661 30.10 23.21 -38.31
CA GLU A 661 30.03 21.75 -38.47
C GLU A 661 30.23 21.03 -37.14
N LEU A 662 31.26 21.41 -36.37
CA LEU A 662 31.51 20.85 -35.02
C LEU A 662 30.37 21.13 -34.04
N LEU A 663 29.74 22.30 -34.10
CA LEU A 663 28.58 22.62 -33.26
C LEU A 663 27.33 21.82 -33.67
N GLU A 664 27.13 21.61 -34.97
CA GLU A 664 26.07 20.76 -35.50
C GLU A 664 26.30 19.29 -35.08
N ASP A 665 27.54 18.81 -35.16
CA ASP A 665 27.93 17.46 -34.74
C ASP A 665 27.77 17.26 -33.22
N LEU A 666 28.16 18.24 -32.42
CA LEU A 666 27.96 18.23 -30.96
C LEU A 666 26.47 18.27 -30.60
N GLN A 667 25.68 19.07 -31.30
CA GLN A 667 24.23 19.16 -31.09
C GLN A 667 23.50 17.87 -31.50
N ASN A 668 24.03 17.16 -32.50
CA ASN A 668 23.53 15.87 -32.95
C ASN A 668 24.11 14.66 -32.19
N SER A 669 25.05 14.90 -31.27
CA SER A 669 25.58 13.84 -30.42
C SER A 669 24.47 13.18 -29.58
N SER A 670 24.60 11.87 -29.40
CA SER A 670 23.59 11.01 -28.75
C SER A 670 23.24 11.44 -27.32
N LEU A 671 24.10 12.23 -26.67
CA LEU A 671 23.94 12.69 -25.29
C LEU A 671 23.09 13.97 -25.16
N LEU A 672 23.03 14.81 -26.20
CA LEU A 672 22.39 16.12 -26.16
C LEU A 672 21.08 16.17 -26.95
N ASN A 673 20.89 15.25 -27.90
CA ASN A 673 19.75 15.26 -28.79
C ASN A 673 18.52 14.58 -28.17
N LYS A 674 17.46 15.37 -27.90
CA LYS A 674 16.15 14.94 -27.35
C LYS A 674 15.50 13.79 -28.14
N LYS A 675 15.87 13.57 -29.41
CA LYS A 675 15.36 12.47 -30.23
C LYS A 675 15.85 11.09 -29.77
N PHE A 676 16.93 11.01 -29.00
CA PHE A 676 17.41 9.77 -28.38
C PHE A 676 16.92 9.60 -26.93
N LYS A 677 15.77 10.19 -26.56
CA LYS A 677 15.08 9.93 -25.28
C LYS A 677 14.77 8.44 -25.01
N THR A 678 15.03 7.57 -25.99
CA THR A 678 14.98 6.11 -25.88
C THR A 678 16.36 5.47 -25.80
N MET A 679 17.42 6.17 -25.40
CA MET A 679 18.55 5.47 -24.78
C MET A 679 18.01 4.95 -23.46
N ASP A 680 17.62 3.69 -23.50
CA ASP A 680 17.17 2.93 -22.36
C ASP A 680 18.35 2.82 -21.39
N LEU A 681 18.52 3.87 -20.58
CA LEU A 681 19.50 3.98 -19.50
C LEU A 681 19.24 2.94 -18.42
N SER A 682 18.23 2.07 -18.61
CA SER A 682 17.86 0.88 -17.84
C SER A 682 19.04 -0.08 -17.56
N ASN A 683 20.12 0.00 -18.33
CA ASN A 683 21.35 -0.79 -18.14
C ASN A 683 22.59 -0.02 -17.65
N PHE A 684 22.46 1.24 -17.23
CA PHE A 684 23.60 1.97 -16.64
C PHE A 684 23.87 1.47 -15.21
N TYR A 685 24.92 0.65 -15.05
CA TYR A 685 25.40 0.19 -13.75
C TYR A 685 26.60 1.06 -13.31
N PRO A 686 26.66 1.51 -12.05
CA PRO A 686 27.82 2.22 -11.53
C PRO A 686 29.03 1.30 -11.60
N CYS A 687 30.04 1.69 -12.37
CA CYS A 687 31.34 1.06 -12.30
C CYS A 687 32.00 1.49 -10.99
N SER A 688 32.38 0.53 -10.14
CA SER A 688 33.03 0.76 -8.84
C SER A 688 34.39 1.45 -8.95
N CYS A 689 34.94 1.60 -10.16
CA CYS A 689 36.24 2.21 -10.43
C CYS A 689 36.16 3.67 -10.92
N CYS A 690 35.01 4.13 -11.40
CA CYS A 690 34.82 5.52 -11.82
C CYS A 690 33.61 6.11 -11.10
N SER A 691 33.90 6.77 -9.99
CA SER A 691 32.98 7.53 -9.14
C SER A 691 32.47 8.80 -9.82
N GLY A 692 31.81 8.65 -10.98
CA GLY A 692 31.02 9.70 -11.64
C GLY A 692 31.79 10.95 -12.05
N LYS A 693 33.12 10.97 -11.97
CA LYS A 693 33.92 12.06 -12.55
C LYS A 693 34.14 11.76 -14.02
N LEU A 694 33.65 12.65 -14.88
CA LEU A 694 34.12 12.74 -16.26
C LEU A 694 35.66 12.73 -16.23
N ILE A 695 36.24 11.83 -17.00
CA ILE A 695 37.68 11.81 -17.25
C ILE A 695 37.97 13.12 -17.97
N GLU A 696 38.68 14.03 -17.30
CA GLU A 696 39.33 15.16 -17.97
C GLU A 696 40.35 14.58 -18.96
N VAL A 697 40.06 14.72 -20.25
CA VAL A 697 41.04 14.57 -21.33
C VAL A 697 41.08 15.85 -22.13
#